data_AF-A0A1Y1XP93-F1
#
_entry.id   AF-A0A1Y1XP93-F1
#
_cell.length_a   1.000
_cell.length_b   1.000
_cell.length_c   1.000
_cell.angle_alpha   90.00
_cell.angle_beta   90.00
_cell.angle_gamma   90.00
#
_symmetry.space_group_name_H-M   'P 1'
#
loop_
_entity.id
_entity.type
_entity.pdbx_description
1 polymer ?
#
loop_
_entity_poly.entity_id
_entity_poly.type
_entity_poly.pdbx_seq_one_letter_code
_entity_poly.pdbx_strand_id
1 'polypeptide(L)'
;MYLKNLQIVFVFITFALLTLSSPIKNGEKISNDDSIEFIQFNENKKLITEGLSIVELKGYENFIYFLSSNDNEMINYALNITKNEIIPDIDIQLDGKSSSAFIVQNKEGNGYYFGKNYDLNKSNNLIVINHPKYFFSSISTVNTDFIIHYSTEDLSDDTLKISSSFAPLDGMNEKGVSISVNVVPNIPIDSDSKYETIDQNIINKSNISIVLYTRIVLDFAATADEAIQLLKAFNIHSTHGVNVNYIIADASGKSYVAEFIHNKLVVTESKVATNFYITEGEYHKFGSGLDKYDTINEMMSKTPNMSMEEVKNTLMATKDEETQYSVVYDLLNREAIYYIKGDYEHGFKVKLNFTPDVEEQNPLDDKDFDIIEVNPTSDIQELDNGTLFTEFHGDDGLNEIIKFGGFKTDGELLKHLYDSLEEKNNNHLNITVNYSGMACSAFSVANENGDGYFFGRNFDWHPESKILVVVDYPNNNDYASISTIEINTIDVLFEIASNDERIRNIYEVYKSGNQISKKLLEKIYLLYPFDGMNEKGVSVSINKVPGYWSVDHNVEGKLDINTGLATRLILNKASTTDEAVELLRNSNMHLSVNLNIHFTISDANGKTVVVEYSEDDIFITESKVVTNYYLTDDSLKQYNYDIFFGDRRYETLLNRITRKPNQNLKDIRNTLRSAEQMYTKWSIAFDQMKKEATYFISRNFDVGYRFKLLTDNKYQEEVETETLYSSSEEEDIDDADTSDITVVDEE
;
A
#
# COMPACT_ATOMS: atom_id res chain seq x y z
N MET A 1 8.06 20.50 79.81
CA MET A 1 7.74 19.05 79.78
C MET A 1 6.28 18.75 79.41
N TYR A 2 5.34 19.70 79.52
CA TYR A 2 3.93 19.52 79.11
C TYR A 2 3.60 19.77 77.62
N LEU A 3 4.52 20.35 76.83
CA LEU A 3 4.31 20.61 75.39
C LEU A 3 4.80 19.49 74.46
N LYS A 4 5.70 18.59 74.91
CA LYS A 4 6.17 17.44 74.12
C LYS A 4 5.18 16.25 74.10
N ASN A 5 4.28 16.17 75.08
CA ASN A 5 3.29 15.07 75.14
C ASN A 5 2.01 15.37 74.33
N LEU A 6 1.74 16.63 73.96
CA LEU A 6 0.57 16.97 73.13
C LEU A 6 0.80 16.66 71.64
N GLN A 7 2.03 16.80 71.16
CA GLN A 7 2.40 16.45 69.77
C GLN A 7 2.38 14.93 69.51
N ILE A 8 2.72 14.11 70.51
CA ILE A 8 2.69 12.65 70.40
C ILE A 8 1.23 12.13 70.33
N VAL A 9 0.31 12.77 71.07
CA VAL A 9 -1.12 12.41 71.03
C VAL A 9 -1.78 12.83 69.71
N PHE A 10 -1.39 13.97 69.13
CA PHE A 10 -1.90 14.39 67.81
C PHE A 10 -1.39 13.50 66.67
N VAL A 11 -0.14 13.04 66.72
CA VAL A 11 0.41 12.09 65.73
C VAL A 11 -0.31 10.74 65.83
N PHE A 12 -0.63 10.25 67.03
CA PHE A 12 -1.37 8.99 67.21
C PHE A 12 -2.83 9.06 66.75
N ILE A 13 -3.53 10.17 66.98
CA ILE A 13 -4.93 10.34 66.55
C ILE A 13 -5.01 10.48 65.02
N THR A 14 -4.02 11.12 64.39
CA THR A 14 -3.96 11.25 62.92
C THR A 14 -3.62 9.90 62.26
N PHE A 15 -2.73 9.10 62.88
CA PHE A 15 -2.40 7.75 62.40
C PHE A 15 -3.56 6.75 62.59
N ALA A 16 -4.34 6.88 63.67
CA ALA A 16 -5.52 6.03 63.92
C ALA A 16 -6.73 6.38 63.03
N LEU A 17 -6.87 7.63 62.59
CA LEU A 17 -7.92 8.03 61.63
C LEU A 17 -7.58 7.64 60.19
N LEU A 18 -6.29 7.61 59.81
CA LEU A 18 -5.83 7.15 58.50
C LEU A 18 -5.87 5.62 58.33
N THR A 19 -5.76 4.85 59.43
CA THR A 19 -5.89 3.39 59.38
C THR A 19 -7.34 2.90 59.42
N LEU A 20 -8.30 3.75 59.77
CA LEU A 20 -9.74 3.43 59.86
C LEU A 20 -10.56 3.93 58.65
N SER A 21 -9.95 4.57 57.65
CA SER A 21 -10.59 4.97 56.39
C SER A 21 -10.26 4.06 55.19
N SER A 22 -9.53 2.98 55.40
CA SER A 22 -9.36 1.93 54.39
C SER A 22 -10.55 0.97 54.44
N PRO A 23 -11.26 0.71 53.32
CA PRO A 23 -12.36 -0.24 53.32
C PRO A 23 -11.84 -1.65 53.66
N ILE A 24 -12.36 -2.23 54.73
CA ILE A 24 -12.20 -3.64 55.07
C ILE A 24 -12.90 -4.44 53.97
N LYS A 25 -12.14 -5.01 53.03
CA LYS A 25 -12.63 -6.11 52.18
C LYS A 25 -12.67 -7.37 53.04
N ASN A 26 -13.88 -7.82 53.35
CA ASN A 26 -14.12 -9.16 53.87
C ASN A 26 -13.54 -10.20 52.90
N GLY A 27 -12.98 -11.27 53.46
CA GLY A 27 -12.19 -12.28 52.75
C GLY A 27 -12.83 -12.80 51.46
N GLU A 28 -12.23 -12.39 50.34
CA GLU A 28 -12.22 -13.14 49.09
C GLU A 28 -10.89 -13.88 49.01
N LYS A 29 -10.91 -15.11 48.50
CA LYS A 29 -9.70 -15.85 48.15
C LYS A 29 -8.79 -14.95 47.30
N ILE A 30 -7.57 -14.72 47.77
CA ILE A 30 -6.50 -14.10 46.98
C ILE A 30 -6.30 -14.99 45.75
N SER A 31 -6.62 -14.47 44.57
CA SER A 31 -6.26 -15.08 43.28
C SER A 31 -4.78 -14.79 42.99
N ASN A 32 -4.08 -15.74 42.36
CA ASN A 32 -2.66 -15.69 41.98
C ASN A 32 -2.27 -14.61 40.93
N ASP A 33 -2.98 -13.47 40.83
CA ASP A 33 -2.89 -12.53 39.69
C ASP A 33 -2.13 -11.22 39.99
N ASP A 34 -1.55 -11.07 41.19
CA ASP A 34 -0.83 -9.84 41.60
C ASP A 34 0.57 -9.68 40.95
N SER A 35 1.05 -10.68 40.20
CA SER A 35 2.42 -10.70 39.63
C SER A 35 2.50 -10.38 38.14
N ILE A 36 1.36 -10.13 37.48
CA ILE A 36 1.28 -9.72 36.07
C ILE A 36 0.86 -8.25 35.98
N GLU A 37 1.76 -7.40 35.49
CA GLU A 37 1.49 -5.98 35.26
C GLU A 37 0.84 -5.76 33.89
N PHE A 38 -0.31 -5.09 33.85
CA PHE A 38 -0.92 -4.67 32.58
C PHE A 38 -0.29 -3.38 32.07
N ILE A 39 0.31 -3.43 30.88
CA ILE A 39 1.02 -2.30 30.29
C ILE A 39 0.06 -1.41 29.49
N GLN A 40 -0.07 -0.17 29.94
CA GLN A 40 -0.61 0.92 29.13
C GLN A 40 0.51 1.52 28.26
N PHE A 41 0.17 1.81 27.01
CA PHE A 41 1.07 2.32 25.98
C PHE A 41 0.40 3.44 25.16
N ASN A 42 1.22 4.19 24.43
CA ASN A 42 0.78 5.19 23.46
C ASN A 42 1.87 5.33 22.38
N GLU A 43 1.74 6.34 21.53
CA GLU A 43 2.65 6.57 20.41
C GLU A 43 4.06 6.98 20.80
N ASN A 44 4.27 7.42 22.05
CA ASN A 44 5.60 7.67 22.60
C ASN A 44 6.19 6.37 23.15
N LYS A 45 7.46 6.13 22.82
CA LYS A 45 8.21 5.01 23.37
C LYS A 45 8.23 5.09 24.91
N LYS A 46 7.90 3.98 25.56
CA LYS A 46 7.89 3.85 27.02
C LYS A 46 8.81 2.70 27.44
N LEU A 47 9.76 3.00 28.33
CA LEU A 47 10.55 1.97 29.02
C LEU A 47 9.65 1.24 30.03
N ILE A 48 9.60 -0.09 29.95
CA ILE A 48 8.84 -0.94 30.86
C ILE A 48 9.74 -1.43 31.98
N THR A 49 10.87 -2.04 31.62
CA THR A 49 11.91 -2.50 32.54
C THR A 49 13.26 -2.48 31.82
N GLU A 50 14.36 -2.74 32.52
CA GLU A 50 15.70 -2.76 31.90
C GLU A 50 15.76 -3.80 30.77
N GLY A 51 15.93 -3.33 29.52
CA GLY A 51 16.00 -4.16 28.33
C GLY A 51 14.66 -4.42 27.62
N LEU A 52 13.55 -3.81 28.07
CA LEU A 52 12.25 -3.89 27.41
C LEU A 52 11.56 -2.52 27.36
N SER A 53 11.22 -2.08 26.15
CA SER A 53 10.36 -0.91 25.90
C SER A 53 9.12 -1.30 25.09
N ILE A 54 8.13 -0.40 25.00
CA ILE A 54 6.95 -0.54 24.14
C ILE A 54 6.67 0.75 23.38
N VAL A 55 6.13 0.65 22.17
CA VAL A 55 5.66 1.79 21.37
C VAL A 55 4.45 1.41 20.53
N GLU A 56 3.53 2.35 20.32
CA GLU A 56 2.40 2.23 19.40
C GLU A 56 2.68 2.96 18.09
N LEU A 57 2.50 2.29 16.94
CA LEU A 57 2.65 2.82 15.60
C LEU A 57 1.29 2.78 14.89
N LYS A 58 0.80 3.93 14.41
CA LYS A 58 -0.49 4.05 13.71
C LYS A 58 -0.31 4.61 12.30
N GLY A 59 -1.05 4.06 11.34
CA GLY A 59 -1.13 4.58 9.98
C GLY A 59 0.21 4.53 9.21
N TYR A 60 1.08 3.59 9.57
CA TYR A 60 2.33 3.36 8.86
C TYR A 60 2.27 2.01 8.14
N GLU A 61 1.97 2.08 6.85
CA GLU A 61 1.85 0.94 5.92
C GLU A 61 3.00 0.91 4.89
N ASN A 62 3.95 1.84 4.98
CA ASN A 62 4.85 2.13 3.87
C ASN A 62 5.87 1.04 3.56
N PHE A 63 6.11 0.09 4.47
CA PHE A 63 7.08 -0.98 4.25
C PHE A 63 6.75 -1.84 3.01
N ILE A 64 5.47 -1.96 2.65
CA ILE A 64 5.04 -2.73 1.47
C ILE A 64 5.53 -2.14 0.15
N TYR A 65 5.81 -0.83 0.13
CA TYR A 65 6.37 -0.14 -1.04
C TYR A 65 7.89 -0.22 -1.08
N PHE A 66 8.52 -0.72 0.00
CA PHE A 66 9.96 -0.90 0.13
C PHE A 66 10.28 -2.37 0.38
N LEU A 67 9.98 -3.22 -0.60
CA LEU A 67 10.47 -4.59 -0.64
C LEU A 67 11.93 -4.55 -1.09
N SER A 68 12.85 -4.92 -0.19
CA SER A 68 14.27 -4.97 -0.48
C SER A 68 14.86 -6.31 -0.04
N SER A 69 15.79 -6.83 -0.84
CA SER A 69 16.65 -7.96 -0.50
C SER A 69 17.72 -7.64 0.54
N ASN A 70 17.83 -6.38 0.98
CA ASN A 70 18.92 -5.89 1.81
C ASN A 70 18.40 -5.09 3.03
N ASP A 71 18.79 -5.49 4.23
CA ASP A 71 18.39 -4.81 5.47
C ASP A 71 18.91 -3.36 5.54
N ASN A 72 20.10 -3.08 4.97
CA ASN A 72 20.68 -1.73 4.96
C ASN A 72 19.82 -0.76 4.13
N GLU A 73 19.28 -1.25 3.00
CA GLU A 73 18.36 -0.48 2.17
C GLU A 73 17.10 -0.11 2.94
N MET A 74 16.57 -1.03 3.77
CA MET A 74 15.36 -0.79 4.57
C MET A 74 15.60 0.25 5.67
N ILE A 75 16.74 0.18 6.35
CA ILE A 75 17.07 1.14 7.40
C ILE A 75 17.37 2.50 6.78
N ASN A 76 18.04 2.54 5.63
CA ASN A 76 18.23 3.77 4.87
C ASN A 76 16.89 4.38 4.42
N TYR A 77 15.91 3.56 4.02
CA TYR A 77 14.56 4.03 3.74
C TYR A 77 13.91 4.66 4.99
N ALA A 78 13.99 3.99 6.14
CA ALA A 78 13.48 4.50 7.42
C ALA A 78 14.17 5.81 7.88
N LEU A 79 15.46 5.95 7.59
CA LEU A 79 16.22 7.19 7.84
C LEU A 79 15.83 8.32 6.90
N ASN A 80 15.69 8.04 5.61
CA ASN A 80 15.29 9.02 4.60
C ASN A 80 13.94 9.66 4.92
N ILE A 81 12.95 8.85 5.32
CA ILE A 81 11.64 9.37 5.72
C ILE A 81 11.66 10.14 7.06
N THR A 82 12.66 9.89 7.91
CA THR A 82 12.83 10.60 9.20
C THR A 82 13.86 11.73 9.17
N LYS A 83 14.40 12.06 7.98
CA LYS A 83 15.37 13.16 7.71
C LYS A 83 16.71 13.07 8.45
N ASN A 84 17.21 11.86 8.72
CA ASN A 84 18.56 11.67 9.28
C ASN A 84 19.49 10.96 8.27
N GLU A 85 20.76 11.35 8.23
CA GLU A 85 21.75 10.98 7.19
C GLU A 85 22.19 9.50 7.23
N ILE A 86 22.80 9.07 6.11
CA ILE A 86 23.08 7.71 5.61
C ILE A 86 24.01 6.85 6.50
N ILE A 87 23.79 5.54 6.48
CA ILE A 87 24.55 4.51 7.20
C ILE A 87 25.66 3.87 6.33
N PRO A 88 26.86 3.61 6.89
CA PRO A 88 27.87 2.73 6.28
C PRO A 88 27.54 1.23 6.45
N ASP A 89 27.92 0.39 5.46
CA ASP A 89 27.79 -1.07 5.54
C ASP A 89 28.52 -1.65 6.76
N ILE A 90 27.80 -2.40 7.61
CA ILE A 90 28.36 -3.08 8.79
C ILE A 90 28.06 -4.58 8.71
N ASP A 91 29.10 -5.38 8.94
CA ASP A 91 29.07 -6.85 8.95
C ASP A 91 28.72 -7.36 10.36
N ILE A 92 27.52 -7.93 10.53
CA ILE A 92 27.02 -8.46 11.80
C ILE A 92 27.27 -9.96 11.87
N GLN A 93 28.06 -10.42 12.85
CA GLN A 93 28.11 -11.83 13.23
C GLN A 93 26.98 -12.18 14.19
N LEU A 94 25.96 -12.87 13.68
CA LEU A 94 24.87 -13.44 14.48
C LEU A 94 25.21 -14.88 14.88
N ASP A 95 25.95 -15.06 15.98
CA ASP A 95 26.12 -16.38 16.60
C ASP A 95 24.86 -16.71 17.41
N GLY A 96 23.87 -17.32 16.76
CA GLY A 96 22.58 -17.68 17.38
C GLY A 96 22.70 -18.80 18.43
N LYS A 97 22.17 -18.56 19.63
CA LYS A 97 21.91 -19.59 20.66
C LYS A 97 20.47 -20.10 20.57
N SER A 98 20.18 -21.20 21.26
CA SER A 98 19.08 -22.12 20.93
C SER A 98 17.67 -21.64 21.31
N SER A 99 17.13 -20.61 20.64
CA SER A 99 15.72 -20.18 20.76
C SER A 99 14.69 -21.32 20.57
N SER A 100 13.49 -21.16 21.12
CA SER A 100 12.42 -22.17 20.98
C SER A 100 11.05 -21.52 20.86
N ALA A 101 10.16 -22.15 20.09
CA ALA A 101 8.78 -21.72 19.96
C ALA A 101 7.83 -22.91 19.77
N PHE A 102 6.61 -22.79 20.28
CA PHE A 102 5.61 -23.85 20.20
C PHE A 102 4.18 -23.33 20.29
N ILE A 103 3.23 -24.14 19.80
CA ILE A 103 1.80 -23.90 19.95
C ILE A 103 1.11 -25.05 20.70
N VAL A 104 0.22 -24.71 21.63
CA VAL A 104 -0.55 -25.67 22.42
C VAL A 104 -2.00 -25.19 22.61
N GLN A 105 -2.95 -26.13 22.70
CA GLN A 105 -4.34 -25.77 22.93
C GLN A 105 -4.50 -25.28 24.37
N ASN A 106 -5.35 -24.27 24.59
CA ASN A 106 -5.67 -23.83 25.94
C ASN A 106 -6.47 -24.90 26.69
N LYS A 107 -6.45 -24.82 28.02
CA LYS A 107 -7.13 -25.79 28.90
C LYS A 107 -8.64 -25.86 28.66
N GLU A 108 -9.25 -24.75 28.26
CA GLU A 108 -10.66 -24.61 27.93
C GLU A 108 -11.04 -25.29 26.61
N GLY A 109 -10.06 -25.57 25.74
CA GLY A 109 -10.26 -26.21 24.44
C GLY A 109 -10.85 -25.29 23.36
N ASN A 110 -10.98 -24.00 23.63
CA ASN A 110 -11.60 -23.02 22.72
C ASN A 110 -10.60 -22.06 22.05
N GLY A 111 -9.30 -22.19 22.35
CA GLY A 111 -8.25 -21.35 21.81
C GLY A 111 -6.88 -21.99 21.93
N TYR A 112 -5.85 -21.27 21.52
CA TYR A 112 -4.46 -21.74 21.50
C TYR A 112 -3.52 -20.69 22.07
N TYR A 113 -2.45 -21.16 22.70
CA TYR A 113 -1.32 -20.34 23.14
C TYR A 113 -0.12 -20.60 22.25
N PHE A 114 0.59 -19.55 21.88
CA PHE A 114 1.88 -19.63 21.19
C PHE A 114 2.98 -19.11 22.13
N GLY A 115 3.92 -19.97 22.51
CA GLY A 115 5.04 -19.63 23.41
C GLY A 115 6.35 -19.47 22.64
N LYS A 116 7.18 -18.51 23.05
CA LYS A 116 8.55 -18.33 22.53
C LYS A 116 9.55 -18.01 23.63
N ASN A 117 10.74 -18.61 23.56
CA ASN A 117 11.97 -18.14 24.19
C ASN A 117 12.90 -17.56 23.12
N TYR A 118 13.44 -16.36 23.38
CA TYR A 118 14.45 -15.74 22.54
C TYR A 118 15.80 -15.71 23.26
N ASP A 119 16.76 -16.44 22.69
CA ASP A 119 18.06 -16.72 23.29
C ASP A 119 19.17 -16.11 22.42
N LEU A 120 19.64 -14.91 22.82
CA LEU A 120 20.77 -14.22 22.21
C LEU A 120 21.56 -13.46 23.29
N ASN A 121 22.78 -13.01 22.96
CA ASN A 121 23.57 -12.10 23.78
C ASN A 121 22.74 -10.90 24.29
N LYS A 122 23.18 -10.31 25.41
CA LYS A 122 22.48 -9.21 26.10
C LYS A 122 22.00 -8.15 25.09
N SER A 123 20.69 -7.94 25.02
CA SER A 123 20.09 -7.04 24.04
C SER A 123 18.94 -6.19 24.58
N ASN A 124 18.66 -5.08 23.89
CA ASN A 124 17.47 -4.26 24.13
C ASN A 124 16.32 -4.70 23.21
N ASN A 125 15.13 -4.84 23.79
CA ASN A 125 13.94 -5.29 23.07
C ASN A 125 12.86 -4.19 23.07
N LEU A 126 12.15 -4.10 21.95
CA LEU A 126 11.01 -3.20 21.77
C LEU A 126 9.78 -4.01 21.36
N ILE A 127 8.72 -3.86 22.13
CA ILE A 127 7.38 -4.29 21.75
C ILE A 127 6.80 -3.22 20.83
N VAL A 128 6.39 -3.62 19.63
CA VAL A 128 5.74 -2.73 18.67
C VAL A 128 4.28 -3.14 18.55
N ILE A 129 3.38 -2.20 18.87
CA ILE A 129 1.96 -2.32 18.59
C ILE A 129 1.69 -1.59 17.28
N ASN A 130 1.50 -2.35 16.20
CA ASN A 130 1.32 -1.79 14.87
C ASN A 130 -0.17 -1.76 14.50
N HIS A 131 -0.65 -0.60 14.04
CA HIS A 131 -2.00 -0.36 13.52
C HIS A 131 -1.92 0.27 12.13
N PRO A 132 -1.53 -0.51 11.11
CA PRO A 132 -1.51 -0.04 9.71
C PRO A 132 -2.94 0.26 9.23
N LYS A 133 -3.10 1.24 8.34
CA LYS A 133 -4.44 1.70 7.91
C LYS A 133 -5.23 0.64 7.14
N TYR A 134 -4.54 -0.20 6.38
CA TYR A 134 -5.17 -1.17 5.46
C TYR A 134 -4.78 -2.62 5.71
N PHE A 135 -4.05 -2.92 6.77
CA PHE A 135 -3.55 -4.27 7.06
C PHE A 135 -3.94 -4.72 8.48
N PHE A 136 -3.56 -5.93 8.87
CA PHE A 136 -3.86 -6.44 10.21
C PHE A 136 -3.03 -5.72 11.29
N SER A 137 -3.71 -5.25 12.35
CA SER A 137 -3.01 -4.80 13.55
C SER A 137 -2.21 -5.95 14.17
N SER A 138 -1.09 -5.66 14.82
CA SER A 138 -0.24 -6.68 15.42
C SER A 138 0.51 -6.22 16.67
N ILE A 139 0.87 -7.20 17.51
CA ILE A 139 1.91 -7.07 18.54
C ILE A 139 3.13 -7.82 18.01
N SER A 140 4.30 -7.20 18.01
CA SER A 140 5.55 -7.86 17.66
C SER A 140 6.69 -7.48 18.59
N THR A 141 7.74 -8.30 18.60
CA THR A 141 8.95 -8.08 19.38
C THR A 141 10.15 -7.90 18.47
N VAL A 142 10.91 -6.84 18.71
CA VAL A 142 12.06 -6.44 17.90
C VAL A 142 13.28 -6.32 18.80
N ASN A 143 14.42 -6.88 18.37
CA ASN A 143 15.70 -6.59 18.99
C ASN A 143 16.25 -5.28 18.41
N THR A 144 16.22 -4.21 19.20
CA THR A 144 16.62 -2.87 18.72
C THR A 144 18.11 -2.76 18.49
N ASP A 145 18.92 -3.63 19.07
CA ASP A 145 20.36 -3.60 18.85
C ASP A 145 20.69 -3.98 17.41
N PHE A 146 19.88 -4.81 16.74
CA PHE A 146 20.01 -5.04 15.30
C PHE A 146 19.78 -3.78 14.48
N ILE A 147 19.00 -2.82 14.96
CA ILE A 147 18.70 -1.58 14.23
C ILE A 147 19.72 -0.51 14.56
N ILE A 148 20.04 -0.36 15.85
CA ILE A 148 20.99 0.65 16.36
C ILE A 148 22.40 0.32 15.89
N HIS A 149 22.74 -0.96 15.67
CA HIS A 149 24.05 -1.33 15.15
C HIS A 149 24.36 -0.69 13.79
N TYR A 150 23.32 -0.36 13.02
CA TYR A 150 23.46 0.35 11.77
C TYR A 150 23.55 1.86 11.92
N SER A 151 23.41 2.45 13.10
CA SER A 151 23.53 3.90 13.28
C SER A 151 24.84 4.29 13.96
N THR A 152 25.48 5.36 13.47
CA THR A 152 26.62 6.00 14.14
C THR A 152 26.20 7.00 15.22
N GLU A 153 24.91 7.29 15.33
CA GLU A 153 24.32 8.22 16.31
C GLU A 153 23.14 7.56 17.06
N ASP A 154 22.72 8.17 18.17
CA ASP A 154 21.50 7.73 18.84
C ASP A 154 20.30 7.99 17.93
N LEU A 155 19.60 6.93 17.51
CA LEU A 155 18.39 7.05 16.70
C LEU A 155 17.31 7.79 17.48
N SER A 156 16.61 8.71 16.79
CA SER A 156 15.39 9.31 17.33
C SER A 156 14.35 8.23 17.63
N ASP A 157 13.45 8.48 18.60
CA ASP A 157 12.38 7.54 18.91
C ASP A 157 11.47 7.28 17.68
N ASP A 158 11.26 8.28 16.82
CA ASP A 158 10.48 8.14 15.58
C ASP A 158 11.21 7.25 14.56
N THR A 159 12.51 7.45 14.36
CA THR A 159 13.32 6.59 13.48
C THR A 159 13.34 5.16 14.01
N LEU A 160 13.61 4.97 15.30
CA LEU A 160 13.64 3.64 15.90
C LEU A 160 12.28 2.94 15.79
N LYS A 161 11.19 3.66 16.05
CA LYS A 161 9.81 3.17 15.91
C LYS A 161 9.52 2.69 14.48
N ILE A 162 9.88 3.49 13.48
CA ILE A 162 9.66 3.14 12.08
C ILE A 162 10.56 1.97 11.65
N SER A 163 11.86 2.03 11.91
CA SER A 163 12.80 0.93 11.59
C SER A 163 12.39 -0.38 12.26
N SER A 164 11.86 -0.33 13.48
CA SER A 164 11.39 -1.52 14.21
C SER A 164 10.18 -2.18 13.55
N SER A 165 9.41 -1.46 12.74
CA SER A 165 8.31 -2.07 11.97
C SER A 165 8.81 -3.04 10.89
N PHE A 166 10.06 -2.92 10.43
CA PHE A 166 10.61 -3.74 9.33
C PHE A 166 11.24 -5.06 9.80
N ALA A 167 11.63 -5.17 11.07
CA ALA A 167 12.42 -6.30 11.57
C ALA A 167 11.84 -7.02 12.81
N PRO A 168 10.53 -7.36 12.84
CA PRO A 168 10.00 -8.19 13.93
C PRO A 168 10.60 -9.60 13.90
N LEU A 169 10.95 -10.12 15.08
CA LEU A 169 11.48 -11.49 15.26
C LEU A 169 10.36 -12.49 15.57
N ASP A 170 9.26 -12.00 16.12
CA ASP A 170 8.02 -12.71 16.35
C ASP A 170 6.88 -11.72 16.54
N GLY A 171 5.67 -12.26 16.54
CA GLY A 171 4.49 -11.50 16.91
C GLY A 171 3.20 -12.29 16.69
N MET A 172 2.09 -11.62 16.95
CA MET A 172 0.74 -12.08 16.66
C MET A 172 -0.09 -10.93 16.11
N ASN A 173 -0.93 -11.22 15.12
CA ASN A 173 -1.84 -10.24 14.53
C ASN A 173 -3.28 -10.33 15.05
N GLU A 174 -4.12 -9.38 14.63
CA GLU A 174 -5.53 -9.29 15.03
C GLU A 174 -6.41 -10.43 14.49
N LYS A 175 -5.90 -11.33 13.65
CA LYS A 175 -6.56 -12.59 13.26
C LYS A 175 -6.09 -13.80 14.06
N GLY A 176 -5.09 -13.62 14.93
CA GLY A 176 -4.55 -14.67 15.79
C GLY A 176 -3.56 -15.55 15.04
N VAL A 177 -3.00 -15.06 13.93
CA VAL A 177 -1.83 -15.66 13.29
C VAL A 177 -0.59 -15.18 14.05
N SER A 178 0.24 -16.12 14.47
CA SER A 178 1.50 -15.91 15.16
C SER A 178 2.63 -16.51 14.35
N ILE A 179 3.77 -15.81 14.34
CA ILE A 179 4.98 -16.24 13.63
C ILE A 179 6.20 -15.98 14.52
N SER A 180 7.21 -16.84 14.42
CA SER A 180 8.52 -16.65 15.05
C SER A 180 9.63 -17.16 14.16
N VAL A 181 10.74 -16.41 14.11
CA VAL A 181 11.98 -16.83 13.47
C VAL A 181 12.94 -17.47 14.47
N ASN A 182 13.60 -18.57 14.07
CA ASN A 182 14.76 -19.12 14.78
C ASN A 182 15.93 -19.31 13.81
N VAL A 183 17.15 -19.04 14.28
CA VAL A 183 18.38 -19.28 13.51
C VAL A 183 18.65 -20.77 13.42
N VAL A 184 18.94 -21.30 12.23
CA VAL A 184 19.40 -22.69 12.04
C VAL A 184 20.81 -22.68 11.45
N PRO A 185 21.62 -23.74 11.65
CA PRO A 185 22.96 -23.75 11.10
C PRO A 185 22.93 -23.70 9.58
N ASN A 186 23.93 -23.06 8.98
CA ASN A 186 24.03 -23.06 7.53
C ASN A 186 24.38 -24.46 7.01
N ILE A 187 23.76 -24.84 5.89
CA ILE A 187 23.98 -26.14 5.26
C ILE A 187 25.33 -26.12 4.54
N PRO A 188 26.26 -27.06 4.82
CA PRO A 188 27.54 -27.12 4.11
C PRO A 188 27.36 -27.63 2.67
N ILE A 189 27.92 -26.93 1.69
CA ILE A 189 27.90 -27.31 0.26
C ILE A 189 29.02 -28.31 -0.07
N ASP A 190 30.20 -28.14 0.55
CA ASP A 190 31.38 -28.97 0.33
C ASP A 190 32.27 -29.03 1.57
N SER A 191 33.36 -29.81 1.50
CA SER A 191 34.35 -29.93 2.58
C SER A 191 35.21 -28.68 2.79
N ASP A 192 35.10 -27.67 1.91
CA ASP A 192 35.95 -26.48 1.88
C ASP A 192 35.28 -25.27 2.58
N SER A 193 34.35 -25.53 3.50
CA SER A 193 33.69 -24.52 4.35
C SER A 193 32.81 -23.53 3.58
N LYS A 194 32.29 -23.91 2.42
CA LYS A 194 31.20 -23.17 1.76
C LYS A 194 29.86 -23.58 2.32
N TYR A 195 29.00 -22.60 2.53
CA TYR A 195 27.66 -22.81 3.07
C TYR A 195 26.59 -22.34 2.09
N GLU A 196 25.45 -23.00 2.10
CA GLU A 196 24.25 -22.54 1.39
C GLU A 196 23.83 -21.20 1.98
N THR A 197 23.65 -20.23 1.09
CA THR A 197 22.98 -18.97 1.39
C THR A 197 21.63 -19.01 0.68
N ILE A 198 20.59 -18.58 1.39
CA ILE A 198 19.28 -18.37 0.77
C ILE A 198 19.42 -17.13 -0.11
N ASP A 199 19.36 -17.30 -1.42
CA ASP A 199 19.50 -16.23 -2.40
C ASP A 199 18.68 -16.61 -3.64
N GLN A 200 17.37 -16.34 -3.56
CA GLN A 200 16.43 -16.71 -4.61
C GLN A 200 16.35 -15.63 -5.67
N ASN A 201 16.42 -16.02 -6.94
CA ASN A 201 16.30 -15.10 -8.06
C ASN A 201 15.32 -15.68 -9.10
N ILE A 202 14.14 -16.09 -8.63
CA ILE A 202 13.08 -16.55 -9.52
C ILE A 202 12.57 -15.33 -10.27
N ILE A 203 12.66 -15.38 -11.59
CA ILE A 203 12.08 -14.37 -12.48
C ILE A 203 10.61 -14.17 -12.06
N ASN A 204 10.15 -12.91 -12.03
CA ASN A 204 8.75 -12.59 -11.75
C ASN A 204 8.30 -12.79 -10.29
N LYS A 205 9.21 -12.60 -9.33
CA LYS A 205 8.89 -12.44 -7.90
C LYS A 205 9.62 -11.24 -7.33
N SER A 206 8.97 -10.54 -6.41
CA SER A 206 9.62 -9.47 -5.64
C SER A 206 10.65 -10.06 -4.67
N ASN A 207 11.76 -9.35 -4.52
CA ASN A 207 12.85 -9.72 -3.64
C ASN A 207 12.64 -9.12 -2.26
N ILE A 208 12.78 -9.94 -1.23
CA ILE A 208 12.73 -9.51 0.17
C ILE A 208 13.86 -10.14 0.98
N SER A 209 14.31 -9.43 2.00
CA SER A 209 15.17 -9.97 3.05
C SER A 209 14.40 -11.00 3.90
N ILE A 210 15.14 -11.95 4.47
CA ILE A 210 14.60 -12.90 5.47
C ILE A 210 13.80 -12.17 6.55
N VAL A 211 14.25 -11.03 7.08
CA VAL A 211 13.61 -10.38 8.23
C VAL A 211 12.21 -9.82 7.92
N LEU A 212 11.92 -9.52 6.66
CA LEU A 212 10.63 -8.97 6.23
C LEU A 212 9.50 -10.00 6.30
N TYR A 213 9.79 -11.31 6.29
CA TYR A 213 8.73 -12.32 6.29
C TYR A 213 7.83 -12.23 7.52
N THR A 214 8.42 -12.00 8.69
CA THR A 214 7.64 -11.82 9.92
C THR A 214 6.67 -10.67 9.78
N ARG A 215 7.11 -9.54 9.21
CA ARG A 215 6.26 -8.36 9.03
C ARG A 215 5.14 -8.63 8.02
N ILE A 216 5.48 -9.20 6.86
CA ILE A 216 4.53 -9.58 5.81
C ILE A 216 3.44 -10.52 6.37
N VAL A 217 3.83 -11.60 7.06
CA VAL A 217 2.84 -12.53 7.63
C VAL A 217 1.93 -11.84 8.64
N LEU A 218 2.49 -11.02 9.52
CA LEU A 218 1.70 -10.33 10.54
C LEU A 218 0.72 -9.31 9.92
N ASP A 219 1.05 -8.66 8.81
CA ASP A 219 0.16 -7.68 8.18
C ASP A 219 -0.92 -8.29 7.29
N PHE A 220 -0.63 -9.41 6.63
CA PHE A 220 -1.48 -9.90 5.54
C PHE A 220 -2.12 -11.27 5.75
N ALA A 221 -1.65 -12.09 6.69
CA ALA A 221 -2.19 -13.44 6.87
C ALA A 221 -3.32 -13.49 7.90
N ALA A 222 -4.49 -13.99 7.52
CA ALA A 222 -5.58 -14.33 8.44
C ALA A 222 -5.53 -15.78 8.95
N THR A 223 -4.80 -16.66 8.24
CA THR A 223 -4.61 -18.08 8.58
C THR A 223 -3.17 -18.55 8.37
N ALA A 224 -2.80 -19.70 8.93
CA ALA A 224 -1.49 -20.29 8.70
C ALA A 224 -1.28 -20.70 7.23
N ASP A 225 -2.34 -21.07 6.51
CA ASP A 225 -2.27 -21.39 5.08
C ASP A 225 -1.99 -20.15 4.22
N GLU A 226 -2.64 -19.03 4.52
CA GLU A 226 -2.36 -17.75 3.85
C GLU A 226 -0.92 -17.29 4.11
N ALA A 227 -0.42 -17.47 5.34
CA ALA A 227 0.97 -17.17 5.67
C ALA A 227 1.95 -17.99 4.80
N ILE A 228 1.70 -19.28 4.59
CA ILE A 228 2.53 -20.11 3.70
C ILE A 228 2.42 -19.69 2.23
N GLN A 229 1.27 -19.18 1.79
CA GLN A 229 1.12 -18.65 0.43
C GLN A 229 1.93 -17.36 0.24
N LEU A 230 1.94 -16.47 1.23
CA LEU A 230 2.82 -15.30 1.26
C LEU A 230 4.29 -15.71 1.17
N LEU A 231 4.74 -16.72 1.93
CA LEU A 231 6.13 -17.19 1.85
C LEU A 231 6.51 -17.76 0.47
N LYS A 232 5.53 -18.19 -0.33
CA LYS A 232 5.77 -18.69 -1.69
C LYS A 232 5.80 -17.57 -2.73
N ALA A 233 5.26 -16.39 -2.43
CA ALA A 233 5.10 -15.31 -3.38
C ALA A 233 6.39 -14.52 -3.64
N PHE A 234 7.32 -14.53 -2.69
CA PHE A 234 8.55 -13.73 -2.78
C PHE A 234 9.79 -14.56 -3.09
N ASN A 235 10.80 -13.90 -3.65
CA ASN A 235 12.19 -14.33 -3.59
C ASN A 235 12.75 -13.89 -2.24
N ILE A 236 13.36 -14.81 -1.50
CA ILE A 236 14.01 -14.50 -0.24
C ILE A 236 15.53 -14.45 -0.39
N HIS A 237 16.13 -13.48 0.30
CA HIS A 237 17.56 -13.31 0.42
C HIS A 237 17.93 -13.30 1.90
N SER A 238 18.88 -14.16 2.28
CA SER A 238 19.47 -14.18 3.61
C SER A 238 20.30 -12.92 3.83
N THR A 239 20.14 -12.31 5.00
CA THR A 239 21.04 -11.26 5.47
C THR A 239 22.10 -11.86 6.39
N HIS A 240 23.33 -11.36 6.27
CA HIS A 240 24.48 -11.78 7.09
C HIS A 240 24.84 -13.26 6.99
N GLY A 241 24.42 -13.94 5.92
CA GLY A 241 24.73 -15.35 5.70
C GLY A 241 24.13 -16.26 6.78
N VAL A 242 22.99 -15.90 7.35
CA VAL A 242 22.29 -16.67 8.37
C VAL A 242 21.09 -17.39 7.76
N ASN A 243 20.98 -18.70 8.02
CA ASN A 243 19.78 -19.46 7.74
C ASN A 243 18.80 -19.43 8.92
N VAL A 244 17.52 -19.48 8.60
CA VAL A 244 16.45 -19.44 9.59
C VAL A 244 15.36 -20.48 9.27
N ASN A 245 14.63 -20.88 10.31
CA ASN A 245 13.30 -21.47 10.16
C ASN A 245 12.24 -20.51 10.72
N TYR A 246 11.04 -20.61 10.17
CA TYR A 246 9.86 -19.90 10.68
C TYR A 246 8.86 -20.91 11.21
N ILE A 247 8.45 -20.78 12.46
CA ILE A 247 7.23 -21.45 12.95
C ILE A 247 6.07 -20.47 12.87
N ILE A 248 4.98 -20.92 12.25
CA ILE A 248 3.79 -20.13 11.99
C ILE A 248 2.60 -20.92 12.48
N ALA A 249 1.70 -20.27 13.22
CA ALA A 249 0.47 -20.91 13.66
C ALA A 249 -0.71 -19.93 13.68
N ASP A 250 -1.93 -20.44 13.66
CA ASP A 250 -3.14 -19.63 13.71
C ASP A 250 -4.09 -20.00 14.86
N ALA A 251 -5.15 -19.21 15.03
CA ALA A 251 -6.15 -19.37 16.08
C ALA A 251 -6.94 -20.70 15.99
N SER A 252 -6.87 -21.43 14.87
CA SER A 252 -7.45 -22.78 14.75
C SER A 252 -6.55 -23.88 15.30
N GLY A 253 -5.29 -23.55 15.61
CA GLY A 253 -4.27 -24.50 16.05
C GLY A 253 -3.48 -25.14 14.92
N LYS A 254 -3.72 -24.73 13.66
CA LYS A 254 -2.91 -25.14 12.52
C LYS A 254 -1.52 -24.53 12.65
N SER A 255 -0.49 -25.30 12.34
CA SER A 255 0.90 -24.87 12.55
C SER A 255 1.85 -25.50 11.54
N TYR A 256 2.76 -24.67 11.04
CA TYR A 256 3.76 -25.02 10.06
C TYR A 256 5.13 -24.56 10.51
N VAL A 257 6.16 -25.30 10.11
CA VAL A 257 7.55 -24.88 10.13
C VAL A 257 8.03 -24.78 8.69
N ALA A 258 8.44 -23.58 8.30
CA ALA A 258 8.97 -23.24 6.99
C ALA A 258 10.49 -23.14 7.05
N GLU A 259 11.16 -23.92 6.22
CA GLU A 259 12.62 -24.07 6.17
C GLU A 259 13.12 -23.90 4.74
N PHE A 260 14.36 -23.45 4.59
CA PHE A 260 14.99 -23.31 3.28
C PHE A 260 16.11 -24.34 3.14
N ILE A 261 15.93 -25.29 2.24
CA ILE A 261 16.87 -26.39 1.98
C ILE A 261 17.19 -26.39 0.49
N HIS A 262 18.46 -26.33 0.10
CA HIS A 262 18.88 -26.19 -1.30
C HIS A 262 18.22 -24.98 -1.98
N ASN A 263 18.18 -23.84 -1.28
CA ASN A 263 17.53 -22.59 -1.70
C ASN A 263 16.03 -22.72 -2.02
N LYS A 264 15.35 -23.77 -1.53
CA LYS A 264 13.91 -24.00 -1.75
C LYS A 264 13.17 -24.00 -0.42
N LEU A 265 12.01 -23.34 -0.43
CA LEU A 265 11.07 -23.38 0.68
C LEU A 265 10.49 -24.81 0.82
N VAL A 266 10.66 -25.40 1.99
CA VAL A 266 10.04 -26.64 2.42
C VAL A 266 9.18 -26.36 3.64
N VAL A 267 7.95 -26.87 3.65
CA VAL A 267 6.97 -26.61 4.70
C VAL A 267 6.58 -27.94 5.35
N THR A 268 6.76 -28.01 6.66
CA THR A 268 6.48 -29.20 7.47
C THR A 268 5.42 -28.86 8.52
N GLU A 269 4.40 -29.69 8.68
CA GLU A 269 3.47 -29.54 9.82
C GLU A 269 4.19 -29.90 11.11
N SER A 270 4.34 -28.91 12.01
CA SER A 270 4.93 -29.10 13.33
C SER A 270 4.38 -28.07 14.30
N LYS A 271 4.24 -28.46 15.56
CA LYS A 271 3.81 -27.59 16.67
C LYS A 271 4.96 -27.00 17.48
N VAL A 272 6.19 -27.43 17.22
CA VAL A 272 7.38 -27.03 17.97
C VAL A 272 8.50 -26.76 16.97
N ALA A 273 9.28 -25.70 17.20
CA ALA A 273 10.50 -25.43 16.46
C ALA A 273 11.59 -24.89 17.39
N THR A 274 12.82 -25.27 17.10
CA THR A 274 14.04 -24.75 17.72
C THR A 274 15.08 -24.53 16.62
N ASN A 275 16.37 -24.51 16.93
CA ASN A 275 17.46 -24.17 16.02
C ASN A 275 18.01 -25.37 15.23
N PHE A 276 17.15 -26.29 14.79
CA PHE A 276 17.53 -27.39 13.90
C PHE A 276 16.47 -27.58 12.80
N TYR A 277 16.87 -28.25 11.72
CA TYR A 277 15.95 -28.57 10.62
C TYR A 277 15.00 -29.71 10.99
N ILE A 278 13.70 -29.42 11.03
CA ILE A 278 12.63 -30.36 11.36
C ILE A 278 12.28 -31.24 10.17
N THR A 279 12.37 -30.69 8.95
CA THR A 279 12.03 -31.39 7.71
C THR A 279 12.76 -32.74 7.64
N GLU A 280 12.02 -33.80 7.35
CA GLU A 280 12.60 -35.13 7.13
C GLU A 280 13.49 -35.12 5.88
N GLY A 281 14.67 -35.72 5.96
CA GLY A 281 15.62 -35.76 4.85
C GLY A 281 17.07 -35.68 5.31
N GLU A 282 17.92 -35.17 4.41
CA GLU A 282 19.38 -35.11 4.59
C GLU A 282 19.80 -34.32 5.83
N TYR A 283 19.11 -33.21 6.11
CA TYR A 283 19.44 -32.31 7.22
C TYR A 283 18.54 -32.49 8.44
N HIS A 284 17.71 -33.53 8.50
CA HIS A 284 16.81 -33.74 9.64
C HIS A 284 17.59 -33.80 10.96
N LYS A 285 17.19 -32.98 11.95
CA LYS A 285 17.87 -32.78 13.25
C LYS A 285 19.27 -32.18 13.17
N PHE A 286 19.65 -31.60 12.03
CA PHE A 286 20.88 -30.83 11.91
C PHE A 286 20.72 -29.47 12.61
N GLY A 287 21.41 -29.29 13.73
CA GLY A 287 21.43 -28.04 14.50
C GLY A 287 21.43 -28.24 16.00
N SER A 288 20.94 -27.24 16.72
CA SER A 288 20.95 -27.17 18.19
C SER A 288 19.53 -27.07 18.77
N GLY A 289 19.41 -27.22 20.10
CA GLY A 289 18.13 -27.14 20.81
C GLY A 289 17.27 -28.40 20.76
N LEU A 290 17.83 -29.57 20.41
CA LEU A 290 17.11 -30.85 20.42
C LEU A 290 16.60 -31.22 21.82
N ASP A 291 17.36 -30.91 22.85
CA ASP A 291 16.99 -31.09 24.26
C ASP A 291 15.78 -30.24 24.66
N LYS A 292 15.75 -28.96 24.24
CA LYS A 292 14.59 -28.08 24.43
C LYS A 292 13.38 -28.59 23.67
N TYR A 293 13.58 -29.00 22.42
CA TYR A 293 12.53 -29.58 21.58
C TYR A 293 11.92 -30.83 22.22
N ASP A 294 12.74 -31.76 22.69
CA ASP A 294 12.29 -32.98 23.36
C ASP A 294 11.56 -32.65 24.67
N THR A 295 12.05 -31.68 25.44
CA THR A 295 11.41 -31.21 26.69
C THR A 295 10.02 -30.62 26.43
N ILE A 296 9.88 -29.74 25.44
CA ILE A 296 8.58 -29.15 25.06
C ILE A 296 7.60 -30.24 24.64
N ASN A 297 8.05 -31.16 23.77
CA ASN A 297 7.19 -32.27 23.32
C ASN A 297 6.81 -33.20 24.47
N GLU A 298 7.72 -33.50 25.40
CA GLU A 298 7.42 -34.29 26.58
C GLU A 298 6.35 -33.61 27.45
N MET A 299 6.50 -32.31 27.71
CA MET A 299 5.52 -31.54 28.49
C MET A 299 4.16 -31.46 27.80
N MET A 300 4.13 -31.22 26.48
CA MET A 300 2.90 -31.21 25.68
C MET A 300 2.24 -32.60 25.60
N SER A 301 3.01 -33.68 25.59
CA SER A 301 2.45 -35.04 25.61
C SER A 301 1.77 -35.37 26.96
N LYS A 302 2.34 -34.87 28.06
CA LYS A 302 1.78 -35.04 29.42
C LYS A 302 0.57 -34.13 29.65
N THR A 303 0.60 -32.93 29.09
CA THR A 303 -0.45 -31.91 29.21
C THR A 303 -0.79 -31.33 27.83
N PRO A 304 -1.61 -32.02 27.02
CA PRO A 304 -1.95 -31.58 25.66
C PRO A 304 -2.74 -30.26 25.59
N ASN A 305 -3.48 -29.95 26.66
CA ASN A 305 -4.22 -28.70 26.82
C ASN A 305 -3.67 -27.97 28.05
N MET A 306 -3.02 -26.84 27.84
CA MET A 306 -2.29 -26.13 28.90
C MET A 306 -3.03 -24.88 29.36
N SER A 307 -2.98 -24.61 30.65
CA SER A 307 -3.22 -23.28 31.21
C SER A 307 -2.03 -22.35 30.93
N MET A 308 -2.25 -21.04 31.04
CA MET A 308 -1.19 -20.04 30.89
C MET A 308 0.02 -20.31 31.80
N GLU A 309 -0.21 -20.80 33.02
CA GLU A 309 0.85 -21.15 33.97
C GLU A 309 1.67 -22.38 33.50
N GLU A 310 1.03 -23.37 32.87
CA GLU A 310 1.72 -24.53 32.31
C GLU A 310 2.55 -24.17 31.08
N VAL A 311 2.07 -23.24 30.25
CA VAL A 311 2.86 -22.68 29.13
C VAL A 311 4.07 -21.91 29.67
N LYS A 312 3.89 -21.05 30.68
CA LYS A 312 4.97 -20.34 31.38
C LYS A 312 6.02 -21.31 31.91
N ASN A 313 5.59 -22.38 32.58
CA ASN A 313 6.48 -23.40 33.14
C ASN A 313 7.23 -24.17 32.05
N THR A 314 6.61 -24.37 30.88
CA THR A 314 7.27 -24.99 29.72
C THR A 314 8.38 -24.08 29.18
N LEU A 315 8.11 -22.79 29.01
CA LEU A 315 9.13 -21.80 28.62
C LEU A 315 10.26 -21.69 29.65
N MET A 316 9.93 -21.70 30.94
CA MET A 316 10.91 -21.69 32.02
C MET A 316 11.80 -22.94 32.03
N ALA A 317 11.26 -24.11 31.65
CA ALA A 317 12.01 -25.36 31.57
C ALA A 317 12.98 -25.41 30.38
N THR A 318 12.74 -24.62 29.33
CA THR A 318 13.55 -24.58 28.12
C THR A 318 14.30 -23.26 27.90
N LYS A 319 14.44 -22.46 28.97
CA LYS A 319 15.22 -21.22 28.95
C LYS A 319 16.72 -21.54 28.95
N ASP A 320 17.50 -20.68 28.32
CA ASP A 320 18.95 -20.59 28.53
C ASP A 320 19.28 -19.53 29.60
N GLU A 321 20.53 -19.54 30.08
CA GLU A 321 21.03 -18.48 30.96
C GLU A 321 20.93 -17.08 30.32
N GLU A 322 20.96 -17.03 28.99
CA GLU A 322 20.91 -15.78 28.20
C GLU A 322 19.53 -15.48 27.61
N THR A 323 18.46 -16.19 28.01
CA THR A 323 17.10 -15.88 27.53
C THR A 323 16.75 -14.42 27.83
N GLN A 324 16.61 -13.59 26.78
CA GLN A 324 16.38 -12.15 26.91
C GLN A 324 14.91 -11.88 27.22
N TYR A 325 14.02 -12.57 26.52
CA TYR A 325 12.60 -12.59 26.83
C TYR A 325 11.98 -13.96 26.52
N SER A 326 10.93 -14.26 27.26
CA SER A 326 9.94 -15.25 26.91
C SER A 326 8.60 -14.57 26.73
N VAL A 327 7.82 -15.01 25.75
CA VAL A 327 6.49 -14.46 25.50
C VAL A 327 5.47 -15.57 25.29
N VAL A 328 4.27 -15.38 25.84
CA VAL A 328 3.09 -16.20 25.54
C VAL A 328 2.04 -15.33 24.85
N TYR A 329 1.71 -15.66 23.62
CA TYR A 329 0.60 -15.07 22.87
C TYR A 329 -0.67 -15.91 23.05
N ASP A 330 -1.74 -15.29 23.55
CA ASP A 330 -3.09 -15.83 23.52
C ASP A 330 -3.73 -15.52 22.18
N LEU A 331 -3.75 -16.53 21.30
CA LEU A 331 -4.21 -16.38 19.94
C LEU A 331 -5.71 -16.06 19.85
N LEU A 332 -6.50 -16.36 20.89
CA LEU A 332 -7.93 -16.07 20.91
C LEU A 332 -8.21 -14.66 21.43
N ASN A 333 -7.62 -14.29 22.57
CA ASN A 333 -7.90 -13.02 23.25
C ASN A 333 -7.03 -11.85 22.78
N ARG A 334 -6.05 -12.12 21.92
CA ARG A 334 -5.07 -11.16 21.40
C ARG A 334 -4.27 -10.47 22.51
N GLU A 335 -3.83 -11.27 23.48
CA GLU A 335 -2.98 -10.83 24.60
C GLU A 335 -1.58 -11.44 24.45
N ALA A 336 -0.56 -10.71 24.89
CA ALA A 336 0.82 -11.18 24.98
C ALA A 336 1.31 -10.98 26.42
N ILE A 337 1.96 -12.00 27.00
CA ILE A 337 2.56 -11.91 28.34
C ILE A 337 4.06 -12.15 28.23
N TYR A 338 4.84 -11.14 28.61
CA TYR A 338 6.30 -11.13 28.53
C TYR A 338 6.93 -11.42 29.90
N TYR A 339 8.00 -12.20 29.88
CA TYR A 339 8.88 -12.49 31.01
C TYR A 339 10.30 -12.14 30.59
N ILE A 340 11.02 -11.32 31.36
CA ILE A 340 12.26 -10.69 30.90
C ILE A 340 13.46 -11.23 31.66
N LYS A 341 14.55 -11.53 30.95
CA LYS A 341 15.84 -11.98 31.52
C LYS A 341 15.69 -13.17 32.48
N GLY A 342 14.79 -14.10 32.13
CA GLY A 342 14.52 -15.31 32.90
C GLY A 342 13.79 -15.12 34.24
N ASP A 343 13.23 -13.93 34.50
CA ASP A 343 12.29 -13.67 35.60
C ASP A 343 10.87 -14.08 35.18
N TYR A 344 10.40 -15.22 35.73
CA TYR A 344 9.04 -15.75 35.51
C TYR A 344 8.10 -15.50 36.70
N GLU A 345 8.58 -14.76 37.70
CA GLU A 345 7.76 -14.31 38.83
C GLU A 345 6.97 -13.06 38.42
N HIS A 346 7.60 -12.13 37.70
CA HIS A 346 6.99 -10.89 37.21
C HIS A 346 6.71 -10.95 35.70
N GLY A 347 5.44 -10.88 35.32
CA GLY A 347 5.01 -10.85 33.92
C GLY A 347 4.52 -9.47 33.49
N PHE A 348 4.68 -9.13 32.21
CA PHE A 348 4.13 -7.90 31.62
C PHE A 348 3.12 -8.26 30.54
N LYS A 349 1.85 -7.94 30.77
CA LYS A 349 0.76 -8.22 29.85
C LYS A 349 0.48 -7.02 28.95
N VAL A 350 0.36 -7.29 27.66
CA VAL A 350 -0.05 -6.35 26.61
C VAL A 350 -1.27 -6.91 25.91
N LYS A 351 -2.28 -6.08 25.67
CA LYS A 351 -3.47 -6.45 24.88
C LYS A 351 -3.48 -5.67 23.57
N LEU A 352 -3.67 -6.39 22.46
CA LEU A 352 -3.89 -5.77 21.16
C LEU A 352 -5.32 -5.25 21.13
N ASN A 353 -5.48 -3.95 21.34
CA ASN A 353 -6.74 -3.29 21.10
C ASN A 353 -6.78 -2.91 19.62
N PHE A 354 -7.62 -3.58 18.84
CA PHE A 354 -7.83 -3.26 17.44
C PHE A 354 -9.32 -3.05 17.22
N THR A 355 -9.64 -2.19 16.26
CA THR A 355 -11.02 -2.00 15.86
C THR A 355 -11.32 -2.93 14.68
N PRO A 356 -12.31 -3.84 14.79
CA PRO A 356 -12.63 -4.78 13.72
C PRO A 356 -13.11 -4.12 12.42
N ASP A 357 -13.64 -2.89 12.52
CA ASP A 357 -14.20 -2.12 11.41
C ASP A 357 -13.24 -0.98 11.00
N VAL A 358 -12.88 -0.95 9.71
CA VAL A 358 -12.06 0.12 9.10
C VAL A 358 -12.70 1.52 9.25
N GLU A 359 -14.01 1.59 9.47
CA GLU A 359 -14.76 2.85 9.64
C GLU A 359 -14.48 3.59 10.95
N GLU A 360 -14.18 2.89 12.05
CA GLU A 360 -13.83 3.57 13.32
C GLU A 360 -12.37 4.07 13.30
N GLN A 361 -11.52 3.47 12.45
CA GLN A 361 -10.16 3.96 12.19
C GLN A 361 -10.16 5.18 11.24
N ASN A 362 -11.16 5.30 10.35
CA ASN A 362 -11.38 6.45 9.47
C ASN A 362 -12.79 7.05 9.71
N PRO A 363 -13.01 7.79 10.81
CA PRO A 363 -14.30 8.40 11.07
C PRO A 363 -14.73 9.28 9.88
N LEU A 364 -16.01 9.20 9.55
CA LEU A 364 -16.64 10.06 8.56
C LEU A 364 -16.31 11.51 8.90
N ASP A 365 -15.68 12.24 7.97
CA ASP A 365 -15.67 13.69 8.14
C ASP A 365 -17.08 14.19 7.88
N ASP A 366 -17.70 14.68 8.93
CA ASP A 366 -18.94 15.43 8.78
C ASP A 366 -18.66 16.92 8.55
N LYS A 367 -17.39 17.34 8.44
CA LYS A 367 -17.08 18.67 7.93
C LYS A 367 -17.50 18.77 6.47
N ASP A 368 -18.16 19.89 6.17
CA ASP A 368 -18.36 20.33 4.80
C ASP A 368 -17.01 20.71 4.17
N PHE A 369 -16.99 20.75 2.85
CA PHE A 369 -15.82 21.05 2.04
C PHE A 369 -16.21 22.09 0.98
N ASP A 370 -15.23 22.88 0.57
CA ASP A 370 -15.45 23.90 -0.44
C ASP A 370 -15.42 23.27 -1.83
N ILE A 371 -16.23 23.81 -2.74
CA ILE A 371 -16.19 23.46 -4.16
C ILE A 371 -15.77 24.69 -4.95
N ILE A 372 -14.68 24.55 -5.70
CA ILE A 372 -14.22 25.54 -6.65
C ILE A 372 -14.61 25.04 -8.05
N GLU A 373 -15.50 25.77 -8.70
CA GLU A 373 -15.85 25.49 -10.10
C GLU A 373 -14.68 25.93 -11.00
N VAL A 374 -14.23 25.03 -11.86
CA VAL A 374 -13.11 25.25 -12.78
C VAL A 374 -13.66 25.37 -14.19
N ASN A 375 -13.31 26.46 -14.86
CA ASN A 375 -13.64 26.72 -16.26
C ASN A 375 -12.35 26.68 -17.08
N PRO A 376 -12.03 25.54 -17.71
CA PRO A 376 -10.89 25.42 -18.59
C PRO A 376 -10.96 26.39 -19.76
N THR A 377 -9.79 26.75 -20.30
CA THR A 377 -9.66 27.38 -21.61
C THR A 377 -8.63 26.60 -22.43
N SER A 378 -8.39 27.01 -23.67
CA SER A 378 -7.35 26.42 -24.52
C SER A 378 -5.91 26.67 -24.05
N ASP A 379 -5.73 27.57 -23.07
CA ASP A 379 -4.45 27.75 -22.40
C ASP A 379 -4.30 26.79 -21.22
N ILE A 380 -3.11 26.21 -21.08
CA ILE A 380 -2.76 25.38 -19.92
C ILE A 380 -2.66 26.30 -18.70
N GLN A 381 -3.47 26.00 -17.69
CA GLN A 381 -3.57 26.74 -16.44
C GLN A 381 -3.13 25.85 -15.28
N GLU A 382 -2.64 26.46 -14.20
CA GLU A 382 -2.32 25.76 -12.95
C GLU A 382 -3.45 25.95 -11.94
N LEU A 383 -3.83 24.85 -11.29
CA LEU A 383 -4.91 24.80 -10.31
C LEU A 383 -4.37 24.90 -8.89
N ASP A 384 -3.63 23.86 -8.47
CA ASP A 384 -3.01 23.74 -7.15
C ASP A 384 -1.93 22.64 -7.16
N ASN A 385 -0.85 22.84 -6.40
CA ASN A 385 0.21 21.86 -6.17
C ASN A 385 0.77 21.19 -7.45
N GLY A 386 0.98 21.94 -8.52
CA GLY A 386 1.49 21.41 -9.79
C GLY A 386 0.47 20.58 -10.60
N THR A 387 -0.82 20.66 -10.24
CA THR A 387 -1.94 20.17 -11.05
C THR A 387 -2.29 21.21 -12.10
N LEU A 388 -2.20 20.82 -13.36
CA LEU A 388 -2.53 21.63 -14.53
C LEU A 388 -3.89 21.22 -15.09
N PHE A 389 -4.52 22.13 -15.82
CA PHE A 389 -5.73 21.84 -16.58
C PHE A 389 -5.78 22.65 -17.88
N THR A 390 -6.50 22.12 -18.86
CA THR A 390 -6.75 22.76 -20.15
C THR A 390 -7.99 22.17 -20.81
N GLU A 391 -8.48 22.87 -21.82
CA GLU A 391 -9.48 22.37 -22.75
C GLU A 391 -8.88 22.23 -24.14
N PHE A 392 -9.34 21.23 -24.89
CA PHE A 392 -8.95 20.97 -26.27
C PHE A 392 -10.18 20.91 -27.17
N HIS A 393 -10.08 21.53 -28.33
CA HIS A 393 -11.09 21.46 -29.40
C HIS A 393 -10.39 21.09 -30.70
N GLY A 394 -10.83 20.01 -31.34
CA GLY A 394 -10.34 19.67 -32.67
C GLY A 394 -10.12 18.18 -32.91
N ASP A 395 -9.14 17.86 -33.74
CA ASP A 395 -8.78 16.48 -34.05
C ASP A 395 -7.72 15.99 -33.06
N ASP A 396 -8.13 15.13 -32.15
CA ASP A 396 -7.28 14.50 -31.14
C ASP A 396 -6.33 13.42 -31.74
N GLY A 397 -6.54 13.06 -33.00
CA GLY A 397 -5.72 12.10 -33.74
C GLY A 397 -6.15 10.64 -33.59
N LEU A 398 -7.14 10.30 -32.76
CA LEU A 398 -7.55 8.91 -32.52
C LEU A 398 -8.05 8.25 -33.82
N ASN A 399 -8.85 8.95 -34.61
CA ASN A 399 -9.43 8.39 -35.84
C ASN A 399 -8.40 8.09 -36.92
N GLU A 400 -7.30 8.84 -36.96
CA GLU A 400 -6.17 8.54 -37.83
C GLU A 400 -5.52 7.22 -37.40
N ILE A 401 -5.23 7.07 -36.09
CA ILE A 401 -4.62 5.88 -35.50
C ILE A 401 -5.47 4.62 -35.79
N ILE A 402 -6.80 4.71 -35.60
CA ILE A 402 -7.72 3.61 -35.89
C ILE A 402 -7.65 3.21 -37.38
N LYS A 403 -7.58 4.17 -38.30
CA LYS A 403 -7.48 3.89 -39.74
C LYS A 403 -6.16 3.21 -40.11
N PHE A 404 -5.08 3.48 -39.37
CA PHE A 404 -3.79 2.81 -39.53
C PHE A 404 -3.75 1.38 -38.96
N GLY A 405 -4.79 0.97 -38.22
CA GLY A 405 -4.82 -0.33 -37.54
C GLY A 405 -4.21 -0.30 -36.14
N GLY A 406 -3.88 0.88 -35.61
CA GLY A 406 -3.27 1.03 -34.30
C GLY A 406 -1.76 0.78 -34.28
N PHE A 407 -1.19 0.59 -33.09
CA PHE A 407 0.26 0.39 -32.88
C PHE A 407 0.53 -0.62 -31.77
N LYS A 408 1.58 -1.42 -31.95
CA LYS A 408 1.94 -2.50 -31.01
C LYS A 408 2.80 -2.03 -29.86
N THR A 409 3.48 -0.90 -30.01
CA THR A 409 4.38 -0.37 -28.99
C THR A 409 4.18 1.12 -28.80
N ASP A 410 4.40 1.61 -27.58
CA ASP A 410 4.38 3.03 -27.26
C ASP A 410 5.34 3.83 -28.17
N GLY A 411 6.50 3.25 -28.48
CA GLY A 411 7.49 3.85 -29.39
C GLY A 411 7.03 3.96 -30.84
N GLU A 412 6.25 3.00 -31.35
CA GLU A 412 5.63 3.10 -32.68
C GLU A 412 4.61 4.23 -32.76
N LEU A 413 3.76 4.38 -31.74
CA LEU A 413 2.80 5.48 -31.66
C LEU A 413 3.51 6.83 -31.56
N LEU A 414 4.49 6.98 -30.66
CA LEU A 414 5.27 8.23 -30.53
C LEU A 414 5.95 8.63 -31.85
N LYS A 415 6.54 7.64 -32.54
CA LYS A 415 7.18 7.83 -33.83
C LYS A 415 6.17 8.28 -34.89
N HIS A 416 4.98 7.68 -34.94
CA HIS A 416 3.92 8.12 -35.86
C HIS A 416 3.49 9.57 -35.59
N LEU A 417 3.27 9.92 -34.32
CA LEU A 417 2.90 11.28 -33.94
C LEU A 417 3.97 12.29 -34.36
N TYR A 418 5.25 11.96 -34.17
CA TYR A 418 6.37 12.77 -34.59
C TYR A 418 6.50 12.88 -36.12
N ASP A 419 6.45 11.76 -36.84
CA ASP A 419 6.58 11.71 -38.30
C ASP A 419 5.40 12.46 -38.99
N SER A 420 4.19 12.41 -38.40
CA SER A 420 3.00 13.14 -38.87
C SER A 420 3.13 14.68 -38.77
N LEU A 421 4.08 15.17 -37.97
CA LEU A 421 4.37 16.58 -37.75
C LEU A 421 5.62 17.09 -38.51
N GLU A 422 6.10 16.32 -39.52
CA GLU A 422 7.26 16.60 -40.40
C GLU A 422 8.66 16.60 -39.74
N GLU A 423 8.97 15.67 -38.84
CA GLU A 423 10.36 15.46 -38.39
C GLU A 423 10.70 13.94 -38.45
N LYS A 424 11.84 13.53 -39.04
CA LYS A 424 12.05 12.15 -39.58
C LYS A 424 13.27 11.37 -39.04
N ASN A 425 13.20 10.02 -39.15
CA ASN A 425 14.25 8.94 -39.29
C ASN A 425 14.47 7.77 -38.26
N ASN A 426 13.72 6.67 -38.39
CA ASN A 426 14.06 5.24 -38.16
C ASN A 426 14.81 4.65 -36.91
N ASN A 427 14.20 3.81 -36.02
CA ASN A 427 14.86 2.61 -35.40
C ASN A 427 14.43 2.04 -34.00
N HIS A 428 13.70 0.91 -33.84
CA HIS A 428 13.15 0.32 -32.57
C HIS A 428 14.08 -0.51 -31.61
N LEU A 429 13.76 -0.64 -30.29
CA LEU A 429 13.84 -1.87 -29.41
C LEU A 429 13.42 -1.67 -27.93
N ASN A 430 13.28 -2.75 -27.14
CA ASN A 430 12.64 -2.88 -25.81
C ASN A 430 13.51 -2.55 -24.58
N ILE A 431 12.89 -1.93 -23.56
CA ILE A 431 13.40 -1.75 -22.18
C ILE A 431 12.32 -2.20 -21.20
N THR A 432 12.73 -2.90 -20.14
CA THR A 432 11.88 -3.20 -18.98
C THR A 432 12.14 -2.15 -17.90
N VAL A 433 11.16 -1.30 -17.61
CA VAL A 433 11.25 -0.36 -16.49
C VAL A 433 10.54 -0.98 -15.28
N ASN A 434 11.26 -1.11 -14.18
CA ASN A 434 10.70 -1.65 -12.94
C ASN A 434 10.12 -0.49 -12.12
N TYR A 435 8.83 -0.19 -12.32
CA TYR A 435 8.09 0.74 -11.46
C TYR A 435 7.47 0.01 -10.28
N SER A 436 8.11 0.09 -9.12
CA SER A 436 7.48 -0.15 -7.83
C SER A 436 6.68 1.09 -7.43
N GLY A 437 5.46 0.91 -6.92
CA GLY A 437 4.72 1.99 -6.26
C GLY A 437 3.31 2.36 -6.77
N MET A 438 2.79 1.76 -7.85
CA MET A 438 1.37 1.94 -8.17
C MET A 438 0.47 1.23 -7.18
N ALA A 439 -0.39 1.99 -6.54
CA ALA A 439 -1.62 1.47 -5.98
C ALA A 439 -2.77 2.38 -6.46
N CYS A 440 -3.93 1.82 -6.72
CA CYS A 440 -5.11 2.57 -7.18
C CYS A 440 -6.35 1.90 -6.62
N SER A 441 -7.44 2.63 -6.50
CA SER A 441 -8.73 2.03 -6.19
C SER A 441 -9.84 2.75 -6.95
N ALA A 442 -10.89 2.02 -7.31
CA ALA A 442 -12.07 2.60 -7.94
C ALA A 442 -13.34 1.92 -7.46
N PHE A 443 -14.44 2.65 -7.51
CA PHE A 443 -15.76 2.13 -7.17
C PHE A 443 -16.88 2.82 -7.94
N SER A 444 -18.02 2.15 -8.04
CA SER A 444 -19.27 2.69 -8.61
C SER A 444 -20.41 2.52 -7.62
N VAL A 445 -21.21 3.57 -7.45
CA VAL A 445 -22.34 3.60 -6.51
C VAL A 445 -23.44 4.52 -7.03
N ALA A 446 -24.71 4.23 -6.71
CA ALA A 446 -25.80 5.08 -7.14
C ALA A 446 -25.73 6.45 -6.44
N ASN A 447 -26.20 7.49 -7.12
CA ASN A 447 -26.35 8.82 -6.55
C ASN A 447 -27.48 8.82 -5.49
N GLU A 448 -27.61 9.90 -4.74
CA GLU A 448 -28.59 10.00 -3.65
C GLU A 448 -30.06 9.83 -4.08
N ASN A 449 -30.37 10.13 -5.34
CA ASN A 449 -31.71 10.02 -5.91
C ASN A 449 -32.00 8.63 -6.50
N GLY A 450 -30.97 7.80 -6.70
CA GLY A 450 -31.06 6.49 -7.35
C GLY A 450 -31.36 6.54 -8.85
N ASP A 451 -31.25 7.71 -9.49
CA ASP A 451 -31.52 7.92 -10.91
C ASP A 451 -30.25 8.03 -11.77
N GLY A 452 -29.07 8.04 -11.13
CA GLY A 452 -27.76 8.07 -11.77
C GLY A 452 -26.68 7.49 -10.85
N TYR A 453 -25.44 7.56 -11.30
CA TYR A 453 -24.31 6.91 -10.63
C TYR A 453 -23.11 7.85 -10.47
N PHE A 454 -22.34 7.60 -9.43
CA PHE A 454 -21.00 8.12 -9.25
C PHE A 454 -19.97 7.04 -9.58
N PHE A 455 -18.89 7.45 -10.23
CA PHE A 455 -17.65 6.67 -10.34
C PHE A 455 -16.54 7.37 -9.57
N GLY A 456 -16.03 6.72 -8.53
CA GLY A 456 -14.96 7.23 -7.68
C GLY A 456 -13.63 6.56 -7.99
N ARG A 457 -12.53 7.30 -8.04
CA ARG A 457 -11.16 6.78 -8.21
C ARG A 457 -10.17 7.46 -7.27
N ASN A 458 -9.31 6.68 -6.61
CA ASN A 458 -8.02 7.14 -6.07
C ASN A 458 -6.88 6.68 -6.97
N PHE A 459 -5.95 7.57 -7.27
CA PHE A 459 -4.70 7.24 -7.94
C PHE A 459 -3.51 7.49 -7.02
N ASP A 460 -2.78 6.44 -6.70
CA ASP A 460 -1.64 6.47 -5.78
C ASP A 460 -0.34 6.22 -6.59
N TRP A 461 0.53 7.23 -6.62
CA TRP A 461 1.79 7.23 -7.38
C TRP A 461 2.87 8.08 -6.69
N HIS A 462 4.06 8.14 -7.26
CA HIS A 462 5.22 8.90 -6.78
C HIS A 462 4.90 10.34 -6.29
N PRO A 463 5.45 10.77 -5.13
CA PRO A 463 5.29 12.11 -4.55
C PRO A 463 5.57 13.31 -5.46
N GLU A 464 6.29 13.14 -6.56
CA GLU A 464 6.66 14.24 -7.46
C GLU A 464 5.80 14.32 -8.72
N SER A 465 4.82 13.41 -8.87
CA SER A 465 3.95 13.39 -10.04
C SER A 465 3.15 14.66 -10.23
N LYS A 466 3.20 15.17 -11.45
CA LYS A 466 2.38 16.28 -11.91
C LYS A 466 1.21 15.77 -12.73
N ILE A 467 0.09 16.47 -12.63
CA ILE A 467 -1.19 16.02 -13.19
C ILE A 467 -1.64 17.02 -14.23
N LEU A 468 -2.21 16.55 -15.33
CA LEU A 468 -2.92 17.37 -16.31
C LEU A 468 -4.36 16.85 -16.44
N VAL A 469 -5.33 17.72 -16.16
CA VAL A 469 -6.75 17.49 -16.47
C VAL A 469 -7.06 18.07 -17.84
N VAL A 470 -7.61 17.26 -18.75
CA VAL A 470 -7.98 17.70 -20.09
C VAL A 470 -9.48 17.54 -20.29
N VAL A 471 -10.14 18.63 -20.66
CA VAL A 471 -11.50 18.60 -21.19
C VAL A 471 -11.41 18.61 -22.71
N ASP A 472 -11.82 17.53 -23.34
CA ASP A 472 -11.60 17.28 -24.77
C ASP A 472 -12.93 17.31 -25.53
N TYR A 473 -12.99 18.10 -26.59
CA TYR A 473 -14.10 18.24 -27.54
C TYR A 473 -13.64 17.85 -28.95
N PRO A 474 -13.66 16.54 -29.28
CA PRO A 474 -13.21 16.08 -30.58
C PRO A 474 -14.23 16.43 -31.69
N ASN A 475 -13.74 16.90 -32.83
CA ASN A 475 -14.59 17.39 -33.94
C ASN A 475 -15.12 16.31 -34.90
N ASN A 476 -14.93 15.02 -34.57
CA ASN A 476 -15.10 13.88 -35.50
C ASN A 476 -16.32 12.99 -35.20
N ASN A 477 -17.40 13.53 -34.64
CA ASN A 477 -18.54 12.78 -34.06
C ASN A 477 -18.13 11.82 -32.93
N ASP A 478 -16.99 12.09 -32.30
CA ASP A 478 -16.54 11.39 -31.11
C ASP A 478 -17.11 12.07 -29.86
N TYR A 479 -17.16 11.32 -28.77
CA TYR A 479 -17.68 11.84 -27.51
C TYR A 479 -16.67 12.77 -26.84
N ALA A 480 -17.16 13.94 -26.42
CA ALA A 480 -16.41 14.82 -25.53
C ALA A 480 -16.12 14.12 -24.20
N SER A 481 -15.03 14.48 -23.52
CA SER A 481 -14.65 13.86 -22.25
C SER A 481 -13.86 14.76 -21.32
N ILE A 482 -13.87 14.43 -20.02
CA ILE A 482 -12.92 14.92 -19.02
C ILE A 482 -11.99 13.75 -18.70
N SER A 483 -10.69 13.96 -18.76
CA SER A 483 -9.70 12.91 -18.53
C SER A 483 -8.47 13.41 -17.78
N THR A 484 -7.78 12.50 -17.10
CA THR A 484 -6.61 12.82 -16.29
C THR A 484 -5.37 12.10 -16.79
N ILE A 485 -4.28 12.85 -16.90
CA ILE A 485 -2.97 12.37 -17.35
C ILE A 485 -1.92 12.68 -16.29
N GLU A 486 -0.99 11.74 -16.10
CA GLU A 486 0.21 11.95 -15.30
C GLU A 486 1.31 12.49 -16.24
N ILE A 487 1.77 13.71 -16.01
CA ILE A 487 2.66 14.44 -16.93
C ILE A 487 4.01 13.74 -17.07
N ASN A 488 4.55 13.19 -15.97
CA ASN A 488 5.83 12.49 -16.00
C ASN A 488 5.81 11.19 -16.81
N THR A 489 4.63 10.69 -17.19
CA THR A 489 4.46 9.56 -18.11
C THR A 489 5.17 9.83 -19.43
N ILE A 490 5.31 11.10 -19.82
CA ILE A 490 6.07 11.45 -21.02
C ILE A 490 7.56 11.08 -20.90
N ASP A 491 8.17 11.27 -19.72
CA ASP A 491 9.55 10.87 -19.46
C ASP A 491 9.70 9.37 -19.64
N VAL A 492 8.74 8.61 -19.13
CA VAL A 492 8.71 7.15 -19.22
C VAL A 492 8.56 6.67 -20.66
N LEU A 493 7.61 7.25 -21.40
CA LEU A 493 7.37 6.91 -22.81
C LEU A 493 8.62 7.18 -23.66
N PHE A 494 9.29 8.31 -23.43
CA PHE A 494 10.54 8.65 -24.12
C PHE A 494 11.71 7.75 -23.71
N GLU A 495 11.85 7.42 -22.43
CA GLU A 495 12.89 6.51 -21.94
C GLU A 495 12.75 5.12 -22.57
N ILE A 496 11.54 4.59 -22.66
CA ILE A 496 11.29 3.28 -23.29
C ILE A 496 11.56 3.34 -24.79
N ALA A 497 11.18 4.43 -25.44
CA ALA A 497 11.39 4.61 -26.87
C ALA A 497 12.84 5.06 -27.21
N SER A 498 13.72 5.27 -26.22
CA SER A 498 15.08 5.80 -26.38
C SER A 498 16.06 4.93 -27.18
N ASN A 499 15.67 3.68 -27.49
CA ASN A 499 16.42 2.84 -28.42
C ASN A 499 16.35 3.35 -29.88
N ASP A 500 15.35 4.18 -30.20
CA ASP A 500 15.36 5.00 -31.41
C ASP A 500 16.22 6.23 -31.14
N GLU A 501 17.35 6.33 -31.85
CA GLU A 501 18.26 7.47 -31.74
C GLU A 501 17.54 8.82 -31.93
N ARG A 502 16.47 8.89 -32.73
CA ARG A 502 15.67 10.12 -32.78
C ARG A 502 14.86 10.36 -31.54
N ILE A 503 14.19 9.34 -31.02
CA ILE A 503 13.32 9.52 -29.86
C ILE A 503 14.19 9.89 -28.65
N ARG A 504 15.40 9.31 -28.55
CA ARG A 504 16.44 9.75 -27.62
C ARG A 504 16.89 11.19 -27.89
N ASN A 505 17.15 11.59 -29.12
CA ASN A 505 17.52 12.98 -29.43
C ASN A 505 16.39 13.97 -29.06
N ILE A 506 15.13 13.62 -29.30
CA ILE A 506 13.95 14.40 -28.89
C ILE A 506 13.89 14.47 -27.35
N TYR A 507 14.13 13.35 -26.68
CA TYR A 507 14.16 13.29 -25.22
C TYR A 507 15.29 14.13 -24.61
N GLU A 508 16.48 14.12 -25.21
CA GLU A 508 17.61 14.97 -24.81
C GLU A 508 17.31 16.45 -25.05
N VAL A 509 16.59 16.79 -26.13
CA VAL A 509 16.08 18.16 -26.38
C VAL A 509 15.09 18.57 -25.28
N TYR A 510 14.14 17.71 -24.95
CA TYR A 510 13.19 17.92 -23.84
C TYR A 510 13.90 18.10 -22.50
N LYS A 511 14.81 17.19 -22.14
CA LYS A 511 15.57 17.23 -20.88
C LYS A 511 16.53 18.41 -20.79
N SER A 512 17.06 18.89 -21.92
CA SER A 512 17.92 20.09 -21.95
C SER A 512 17.15 21.40 -21.84
N GLY A 513 15.82 21.35 -21.68
CA GLY A 513 14.96 22.53 -21.56
C GLY A 513 14.70 23.23 -22.91
N ASN A 514 15.07 22.60 -24.03
CA ASN A 514 14.75 23.08 -25.37
C ASN A 514 13.34 22.62 -25.76
N GLN A 515 12.60 23.48 -26.49
CA GLN A 515 11.19 23.23 -26.79
C GLN A 515 11.00 22.06 -27.78
N ILE A 516 10.39 20.97 -27.31
CA ILE A 516 9.56 20.10 -28.17
C ILE A 516 8.33 20.90 -28.62
N SER A 517 7.83 20.65 -29.84
CA SER A 517 6.58 21.23 -30.33
C SER A 517 5.44 21.05 -29.31
N LYS A 518 4.81 22.15 -28.88
CA LYS A 518 3.61 22.17 -28.02
C LYS A 518 2.54 21.20 -28.54
N LYS A 519 2.40 21.11 -29.86
CA LYS A 519 1.43 20.27 -30.56
C LYS A 519 1.69 18.76 -30.44
N LEU A 520 2.97 18.35 -30.33
CA LEU A 520 3.31 16.94 -30.09
C LEU A 520 2.95 16.54 -28.65
N LEU A 521 3.32 17.38 -27.68
CA LEU A 521 3.00 17.17 -26.26
C LEU A 521 1.48 17.08 -26.05
N GLU A 522 0.74 18.01 -26.64
CA GLU A 522 -0.73 18.05 -26.63
C GLU A 522 -1.35 16.74 -27.15
N LYS A 523 -0.89 16.23 -28.32
CA LYS A 523 -1.37 14.94 -28.84
C LYS A 523 -1.01 13.76 -27.92
N ILE A 524 0.18 13.73 -27.34
CA ILE A 524 0.58 12.66 -26.41
C ILE A 524 -0.35 12.67 -25.18
N TYR A 525 -0.58 13.83 -24.58
CA TYR A 525 -1.45 13.95 -23.41
C TYR A 525 -2.91 13.60 -23.75
N LEU A 526 -3.40 13.96 -24.94
CA LEU A 526 -4.74 13.54 -25.36
C LEU A 526 -4.83 12.01 -25.47
N LEU A 527 -3.82 11.32 -26.00
CA LEU A 527 -3.89 9.88 -26.30
C LEU A 527 -3.57 8.95 -25.13
N TYR A 528 -3.04 9.45 -24.00
CA TYR A 528 -2.64 8.63 -22.85
C TYR A 528 -3.35 8.99 -21.52
N PRO A 529 -4.70 9.08 -21.47
CA PRO A 529 -5.39 9.25 -20.22
C PRO A 529 -5.35 8.00 -19.34
N PHE A 530 -5.19 8.19 -18.03
CA PHE A 530 -5.22 7.11 -17.03
C PHE A 530 -6.63 6.90 -16.45
N ASP A 531 -7.45 7.93 -16.50
CA ASP A 531 -8.89 7.87 -16.24
C ASP A 531 -9.64 8.89 -17.09
N GLY A 532 -10.97 8.77 -17.08
CA GLY A 532 -11.83 9.84 -17.53
C GLY A 532 -13.31 9.45 -17.50
N MET A 533 -14.14 10.41 -17.91
CA MET A 533 -15.56 10.24 -18.17
C MET A 533 -15.95 10.99 -19.44
N ASN A 534 -16.73 10.35 -20.30
CA ASN A 534 -17.26 10.99 -21.51
C ASN A 534 -18.68 11.56 -21.33
N GLU A 535 -19.16 12.25 -22.36
CA GLU A 535 -20.49 12.89 -22.37
C GLU A 535 -21.67 11.91 -22.24
N LYS A 536 -21.47 10.62 -22.55
CA LYS A 536 -22.49 9.58 -22.30
C LYS A 536 -22.49 9.10 -20.86
N GLY A 537 -21.51 9.52 -20.06
CA GLY A 537 -21.32 9.11 -18.67
C GLY A 537 -20.66 7.75 -18.55
N VAL A 538 -19.94 7.30 -19.59
CA VAL A 538 -19.02 6.16 -19.47
C VAL A 538 -17.76 6.67 -18.79
N SER A 539 -17.42 6.08 -17.66
CA SER A 539 -16.19 6.34 -16.91
C SER A 539 -15.27 5.13 -17.00
N VAL A 540 -13.97 5.38 -17.10
CA VAL A 540 -12.93 4.35 -17.16
C VAL A 540 -11.75 4.74 -16.28
N SER A 541 -11.12 3.75 -15.65
CA SER A 541 -9.83 3.90 -14.97
C SER A 541 -8.93 2.69 -15.21
N ILE A 542 -7.62 2.92 -15.14
CA ILE A 542 -6.61 1.85 -15.09
C ILE A 542 -6.11 1.65 -13.66
N ASN A 543 -5.90 0.41 -13.24
CA ASN A 543 -5.22 0.10 -11.97
C ASN A 543 -4.17 -0.98 -12.20
N LYS A 544 -2.99 -0.84 -11.58
CA LYS A 544 -1.95 -1.89 -11.59
C LYS A 544 -2.46 -3.13 -10.88
N VAL A 545 -2.15 -4.30 -11.43
CA VAL A 545 -2.34 -5.60 -10.79
C VAL A 545 -0.98 -6.32 -10.71
N PRO A 546 -0.80 -7.27 -9.78
CA PRO A 546 0.45 -8.02 -9.68
C PRO A 546 0.65 -8.85 -10.94
N GLY A 547 1.87 -9.33 -11.16
CA GLY A 547 2.19 -10.12 -12.35
C GLY A 547 3.29 -9.48 -13.17
N TYR A 548 4.02 -10.34 -13.86
CA TYR A 548 5.25 -9.98 -14.55
C TYR A 548 5.35 -10.68 -15.91
N TRP A 549 4.21 -11.02 -16.49
CA TRP A 549 4.10 -11.35 -17.92
C TRP A 549 3.77 -10.08 -18.70
N SER A 550 4.01 -10.12 -20.00
CA SER A 550 3.54 -9.11 -20.94
C SER A 550 2.26 -9.61 -21.61
N VAL A 551 1.27 -8.73 -21.75
CA VAL A 551 0.13 -8.98 -22.64
C VAL A 551 0.49 -8.38 -23.99
N ASP A 552 0.65 -9.23 -25.00
CA ASP A 552 1.05 -8.88 -26.36
C ASP A 552 0.24 -9.71 -27.36
N HIS A 553 -1.02 -9.32 -27.56
CA HIS A 553 -1.94 -10.04 -28.43
C HIS A 553 -1.61 -9.80 -29.91
N ASN A 554 -1.85 -10.79 -30.77
CA ASN A 554 -1.56 -10.63 -32.20
C ASN A 554 -2.57 -11.41 -33.06
N VAL A 555 -3.85 -11.08 -32.90
CA VAL A 555 -4.93 -11.66 -33.70
C VAL A 555 -5.13 -10.81 -34.96
N GLU A 556 -5.08 -11.47 -36.12
CA GLU A 556 -5.25 -10.81 -37.42
C GLU A 556 -6.60 -10.08 -37.51
N GLY A 557 -6.58 -8.85 -38.02
CA GLY A 557 -7.78 -8.04 -38.27
C GLY A 557 -8.33 -7.28 -37.05
N LYS A 558 -7.71 -7.42 -35.87
CA LYS A 558 -8.01 -6.59 -34.69
C LYS A 558 -7.16 -5.32 -34.68
N LEU A 559 -7.66 -4.29 -33.99
CA LEU A 559 -6.95 -3.03 -33.78
C LEU A 559 -5.83 -3.20 -32.74
N ASP A 560 -4.60 -2.81 -33.04
CA ASP A 560 -3.50 -2.86 -32.07
C ASP A 560 -3.57 -1.64 -31.13
N ILE A 561 -3.80 -1.86 -29.83
CA ILE A 561 -3.90 -0.79 -28.83
C ILE A 561 -2.95 -1.01 -27.66
N ASN A 562 -2.45 0.09 -27.12
CA ASN A 562 -1.75 0.10 -25.84
C ASN A 562 -2.64 0.63 -24.71
N THR A 563 -2.11 0.64 -23.48
CA THR A 563 -2.89 0.97 -22.28
C THR A 563 -3.53 2.36 -22.34
N GLY A 564 -2.78 3.39 -22.75
CA GLY A 564 -3.30 4.76 -22.86
C GLY A 564 -4.33 4.90 -23.98
N LEU A 565 -4.02 4.33 -25.15
CA LEU A 565 -4.91 4.38 -26.32
C LEU A 565 -6.23 3.64 -26.05
N ALA A 566 -6.22 2.58 -25.25
CA ALA A 566 -7.43 1.87 -24.84
C ALA A 566 -8.38 2.78 -24.04
N THR A 567 -7.86 3.54 -23.06
CA THR A 567 -8.67 4.51 -22.30
C THR A 567 -9.25 5.57 -23.23
N ARG A 568 -8.42 6.15 -24.11
CA ARG A 568 -8.88 7.16 -25.08
C ARG A 568 -9.93 6.60 -26.05
N LEU A 569 -9.72 5.39 -26.56
CA LEU A 569 -10.67 4.69 -27.44
C LEU A 569 -12.04 4.54 -26.78
N ILE A 570 -12.08 4.12 -25.51
CA ILE A 570 -13.32 4.00 -24.73
C ILE A 570 -13.98 5.36 -24.58
N LEU A 571 -13.24 6.39 -24.15
CA LEU A 571 -13.78 7.72 -23.93
C LEU A 571 -14.42 8.31 -25.20
N ASN A 572 -13.78 8.15 -26.35
CA ASN A 572 -14.27 8.71 -27.61
C ASN A 572 -15.42 7.92 -28.24
N LYS A 573 -15.48 6.60 -28.05
CA LYS A 573 -16.33 5.72 -28.87
C LYS A 573 -17.43 4.98 -28.11
N ALA A 574 -17.31 4.77 -26.80
CA ALA A 574 -18.26 3.97 -26.03
C ALA A 574 -19.37 4.83 -25.41
N SER A 575 -20.63 4.47 -25.62
CA SER A 575 -21.77 5.08 -24.92
C SER A 575 -22.27 4.25 -23.73
N THR A 576 -21.83 2.99 -23.63
CA THR A 576 -22.18 2.04 -22.56
C THR A 576 -20.98 1.20 -22.16
N THR A 577 -21.08 0.52 -21.00
CA THR A 577 -20.05 -0.43 -20.57
C THR A 577 -19.91 -1.60 -21.56
N ASP A 578 -21.01 -2.05 -22.18
CA ASP A 578 -20.97 -3.15 -23.15
C ASP A 578 -20.23 -2.77 -24.44
N GLU A 579 -20.47 -1.56 -24.96
CA GLU A 579 -19.73 -1.05 -26.11
C GLU A 579 -18.24 -0.90 -25.80
N ALA A 580 -17.89 -0.44 -24.60
CA ALA A 580 -16.51 -0.34 -24.15
C ALA A 580 -15.81 -1.72 -24.11
N VAL A 581 -16.48 -2.74 -23.57
CA VAL A 581 -15.98 -4.12 -23.57
C VAL A 581 -15.84 -4.67 -24.99
N GLU A 582 -16.77 -4.36 -25.89
CA GLU A 582 -16.71 -4.78 -27.28
C GLU A 582 -15.52 -4.15 -28.03
N LEU A 583 -15.23 -2.87 -27.79
CA LEU A 583 -14.02 -2.20 -28.32
C LEU A 583 -12.75 -2.92 -27.87
N LEU A 584 -12.66 -3.27 -26.59
CA LEU A 584 -11.51 -4.00 -26.04
C LEU A 584 -11.40 -5.43 -26.60
N ARG A 585 -12.52 -6.16 -26.74
CA ARG A 585 -12.54 -7.51 -27.33
C ARG A 585 -12.11 -7.52 -28.79
N ASN A 586 -12.41 -6.45 -29.53
CA ASN A 586 -12.06 -6.28 -30.94
C ASN A 586 -10.67 -5.66 -31.16
N SER A 587 -9.87 -5.57 -30.10
CA SER A 587 -8.51 -5.05 -30.15
C SER A 587 -7.50 -6.10 -29.69
N ASN A 588 -6.26 -6.00 -30.18
CA ASN A 588 -5.09 -6.63 -29.61
C ASN A 588 -4.55 -5.69 -28.53
N MET A 589 -4.42 -6.18 -27.29
CA MET A 589 -3.83 -5.42 -26.21
C MET A 589 -2.32 -5.61 -26.18
N HIS A 590 -1.59 -4.49 -26.12
CA HIS A 590 -0.15 -4.42 -25.93
C HIS A 590 0.14 -3.53 -24.72
N LEU A 591 0.29 -4.12 -23.54
CA LEU A 591 0.39 -3.33 -22.32
C LEU A 591 1.61 -2.41 -22.34
N SER A 592 1.38 -1.12 -22.08
CA SER A 592 2.45 -0.14 -21.98
C SER A 592 3.37 -0.51 -20.82
N VAL A 593 4.65 -0.15 -20.94
CA VAL A 593 5.65 -0.20 -19.86
C VAL A 593 5.83 -1.55 -19.15
N ASN A 594 5.37 -2.67 -19.74
CA ASN A 594 5.32 -4.01 -19.14
C ASN A 594 4.59 -4.05 -17.77
N LEU A 595 3.64 -3.14 -17.55
CA LEU A 595 2.85 -3.12 -16.31
C LEU A 595 1.52 -3.85 -16.54
N ASN A 596 1.30 -4.88 -15.74
CA ASN A 596 -0.01 -5.54 -15.69
C ASN A 596 -1.01 -4.58 -15.06
N ILE A 597 -2.11 -4.34 -15.79
CA ILE A 597 -3.20 -3.47 -15.39
C ILE A 597 -4.54 -4.15 -15.68
N HIS A 598 -5.58 -3.71 -14.99
CA HIS A 598 -6.95 -3.96 -15.41
C HIS A 598 -7.69 -2.63 -15.62
N PHE A 599 -8.73 -2.67 -16.47
CA PHE A 599 -9.61 -1.53 -16.67
C PHE A 599 -10.85 -1.70 -15.82
N THR A 600 -11.26 -0.63 -15.14
CA THR A 600 -12.58 -0.56 -14.52
C THR A 600 -13.44 0.38 -15.34
N ILE A 601 -14.59 -0.10 -15.80
CA ILE A 601 -15.48 0.66 -16.68
C ILE A 601 -16.86 0.68 -16.05
N SER A 602 -17.43 1.88 -15.87
CA SER A 602 -18.78 2.09 -15.35
C SER A 602 -19.57 2.98 -16.31
N ASP A 603 -20.84 2.69 -16.54
CA ASP A 603 -21.72 3.58 -17.32
C ASP A 603 -22.79 4.26 -16.46
N ALA A 604 -23.47 5.23 -17.04
CA ALA A 604 -24.52 6.01 -16.38
C ALA A 604 -25.76 5.18 -15.98
N ASN A 605 -25.91 3.95 -16.49
CA ASN A 605 -26.97 3.02 -16.06
C ASN A 605 -26.54 2.19 -14.85
N GLY A 606 -25.28 2.32 -14.43
CA GLY A 606 -24.70 1.61 -13.31
C GLY A 606 -24.23 0.21 -13.65
N LYS A 607 -24.01 -0.14 -14.92
CA LYS A 607 -23.23 -1.35 -15.20
C LYS A 607 -21.77 -1.05 -14.88
N THR A 608 -21.09 -1.96 -14.19
CA THR A 608 -19.67 -1.81 -13.86
C THR A 608 -18.95 -3.12 -14.04
N VAL A 609 -17.88 -3.10 -14.82
CA VAL A 609 -17.06 -4.27 -15.13
C VAL A 609 -15.59 -3.97 -14.90
N VAL A 610 -14.86 -5.01 -14.53
CA VAL A 610 -13.41 -5.04 -14.49
C VAL A 610 -12.94 -5.94 -15.64
N VAL A 611 -12.03 -5.41 -16.46
CA VAL A 611 -11.46 -6.09 -17.62
C VAL A 611 -10.00 -6.42 -17.34
N GLU A 612 -9.72 -7.70 -17.20
CA GLU A 612 -8.41 -8.26 -16.86
C GLU A 612 -7.83 -9.02 -18.06
N TYR A 613 -6.51 -9.01 -18.19
CA TYR A 613 -5.81 -9.65 -19.29
C TYR A 613 -4.81 -10.69 -18.77
N SER A 614 -4.76 -11.83 -19.45
CA SER A 614 -3.61 -12.73 -19.45
C SER A 614 -2.88 -12.64 -20.79
N GLU A 615 -1.79 -13.40 -20.94
CA GLU A 615 -1.04 -13.50 -22.20
C GLU A 615 -1.97 -13.86 -23.40
N ASP A 616 -2.97 -14.72 -23.19
CA ASP A 616 -3.81 -15.26 -24.26
C ASP A 616 -5.27 -14.76 -24.24
N ASP A 617 -5.77 -14.31 -23.10
CA ASP A 617 -7.21 -14.14 -22.87
C ASP A 617 -7.59 -12.79 -22.24
N ILE A 618 -8.88 -12.44 -22.42
CA ILE A 618 -9.55 -11.30 -21.79
C ILE A 618 -10.65 -11.82 -20.84
N PHE A 619 -10.60 -11.39 -19.59
CA PHE A 619 -11.52 -11.75 -18.52
C PHE A 619 -12.38 -10.54 -18.15
N ILE A 620 -13.67 -10.77 -17.98
CA ILE A 620 -14.64 -9.71 -17.64
C ILE A 620 -15.36 -10.12 -16.37
N THR A 621 -15.19 -9.33 -15.32
CA THR A 621 -15.80 -9.56 -14.00
C THR A 621 -16.71 -8.39 -13.65
N GLU A 622 -17.98 -8.63 -13.36
CA GLU A 622 -18.85 -7.59 -12.81
C GLU A 622 -18.46 -7.32 -11.36
N SER A 623 -18.00 -6.10 -11.08
CA SER A 623 -17.65 -5.67 -9.73
C SER A 623 -17.86 -4.18 -9.56
N LYS A 624 -18.36 -3.78 -8.39
CA LYS A 624 -18.56 -2.39 -8.00
C LYS A 624 -17.36 -1.74 -7.34
N VAL A 625 -16.38 -2.54 -6.93
CA VAL A 625 -15.16 -2.09 -6.28
C VAL A 625 -13.98 -2.80 -6.91
N VAL A 626 -12.87 -2.12 -7.00
CA VAL A 626 -11.62 -2.67 -7.50
C VAL A 626 -10.44 -1.99 -6.82
N THR A 627 -9.35 -2.73 -6.64
CA THR A 627 -8.09 -2.18 -6.12
C THR A 627 -6.93 -2.61 -7.01
N ASN A 628 -5.96 -3.35 -6.50
CA ASN A 628 -4.75 -3.76 -7.23
C ASN A 628 -4.58 -5.28 -7.28
N TYR A 629 -5.67 -6.04 -7.20
CA TYR A 629 -5.62 -7.50 -7.31
C TYR A 629 -6.65 -7.99 -8.32
N TYR A 630 -6.38 -9.15 -8.92
CA TYR A 630 -7.26 -9.78 -9.90
C TYR A 630 -8.58 -10.21 -9.25
N LEU A 631 -9.69 -9.81 -9.84
CA LEU A 631 -11.03 -10.21 -9.41
C LEU A 631 -11.52 -11.48 -10.09
N THR A 632 -10.96 -11.85 -11.25
CA THR A 632 -11.33 -13.11 -11.91
C THR A 632 -10.99 -14.33 -11.04
N ASP A 633 -11.86 -15.35 -11.06
CA ASP A 633 -11.66 -16.62 -10.35
C ASP A 633 -10.75 -17.62 -11.11
N ASP A 634 -10.16 -17.18 -12.23
CA ASP A 634 -9.29 -17.98 -13.09
C ASP A 634 -7.81 -18.03 -12.61
N SER A 635 -6.91 -18.50 -13.49
CA SER A 635 -5.48 -18.64 -13.24
C SER A 635 -4.79 -17.36 -12.76
N LEU A 636 -5.40 -16.19 -12.99
CA LEU A 636 -4.84 -14.91 -12.57
C LEU A 636 -4.90 -14.70 -11.04
N LYS A 637 -5.89 -15.28 -10.35
CA LYS A 637 -6.07 -15.08 -8.90
C LYS A 637 -4.89 -15.58 -8.07
N GLN A 638 -4.11 -16.52 -8.58
CA GLN A 638 -2.91 -17.03 -7.92
C GLN A 638 -1.78 -15.98 -7.81
N TYR A 639 -1.83 -14.91 -8.61
CA TYR A 639 -0.84 -13.83 -8.55
C TYR A 639 -1.18 -12.76 -7.51
N ASN A 640 -2.39 -12.82 -6.93
CA ASN A 640 -2.81 -11.89 -5.87
C ASN A 640 -2.01 -12.04 -4.56
N TYR A 641 -1.26 -13.13 -4.40
CA TYR A 641 -0.46 -13.40 -3.20
C TYR A 641 0.85 -12.60 -3.12
N ASP A 642 1.15 -11.74 -4.11
CA ASP A 642 2.28 -10.80 -4.12
C ASP A 642 1.97 -9.50 -3.31
N ILE A 643 2.57 -8.35 -3.66
CA ILE A 643 2.51 -7.01 -3.03
C ILE A 643 1.09 -6.52 -2.60
N PHE A 644 -0.02 -7.15 -3.01
CA PHE A 644 -1.38 -6.69 -2.69
C PHE A 644 -2.24 -7.68 -1.90
N PHE A 645 -1.68 -8.81 -1.46
CA PHE A 645 -2.40 -9.76 -0.63
C PHE A 645 -2.84 -9.10 0.68
N GLY A 646 -4.10 -9.24 1.09
CA GLY A 646 -4.58 -8.70 2.37
C GLY A 646 -4.83 -7.18 2.43
N ASP A 647 -4.78 -6.48 1.29
CA ASP A 647 -5.16 -5.07 1.19
C ASP A 647 -6.65 -4.85 1.51
N ARG A 648 -6.92 -4.14 2.62
CA ARG A 648 -8.29 -3.86 3.08
C ARG A 648 -8.98 -2.71 2.37
N ARG A 649 -8.33 -1.97 1.45
CA ARG A 649 -9.00 -0.89 0.71
C ARG A 649 -10.24 -1.42 -0.02
N TYR A 650 -10.15 -2.61 -0.61
CA TYR A 650 -11.30 -3.22 -1.28
C TYR A 650 -12.46 -3.44 -0.31
N GLU A 651 -12.20 -4.11 0.81
CA GLU A 651 -13.22 -4.36 1.83
C GLU A 651 -13.76 -3.06 2.43
N THR A 652 -12.91 -2.05 2.58
CA THR A 652 -13.29 -0.72 3.08
C THR A 652 -14.28 -0.06 2.13
N LEU A 653 -13.95 0.02 0.84
CA LEU A 653 -14.81 0.58 -0.19
C LEU A 653 -16.11 -0.22 -0.31
N LEU A 654 -16.02 -1.56 -0.37
CA LEU A 654 -17.17 -2.45 -0.50
C LEU A 654 -18.14 -2.31 0.66
N ASN A 655 -17.64 -2.31 1.90
CA ASN A 655 -18.47 -2.12 3.08
C ASN A 655 -19.18 -0.77 3.07
N ARG A 656 -18.48 0.31 2.66
CA ARG A 656 -19.06 1.65 2.62
C ARG A 656 -20.17 1.78 1.58
N ILE A 657 -19.94 1.34 0.35
CA ILE A 657 -20.98 1.40 -0.69
C ILE A 657 -22.13 0.43 -0.41
N THR A 658 -21.89 -0.69 0.30
CA THR A 658 -22.95 -1.63 0.69
C THR A 658 -23.82 -1.06 1.82
N ARG A 659 -23.22 -0.41 2.82
CA ARG A 659 -23.94 0.22 3.93
C ARG A 659 -24.76 1.42 3.47
N LYS A 660 -24.20 2.22 2.57
CA LYS A 660 -24.86 3.39 1.97
C LYS A 660 -24.87 3.27 0.44
N PRO A 661 -25.85 2.55 -0.14
CA PRO A 661 -25.89 2.25 -1.58
C PRO A 661 -26.30 3.43 -2.47
N ASN A 662 -26.84 4.50 -1.88
CA ASN A 662 -27.13 5.77 -2.56
C ASN A 662 -26.34 6.88 -1.86
N GLN A 663 -25.46 7.56 -2.60
CA GLN A 663 -24.46 8.48 -2.06
C GLN A 663 -24.55 9.86 -2.72
N ASN A 664 -24.41 10.92 -1.93
CA ASN A 664 -24.16 12.26 -2.46
C ASN A 664 -22.65 12.53 -2.54
N LEU A 665 -22.24 13.67 -3.10
CA LEU A 665 -20.82 13.98 -3.29
C LEU A 665 -19.99 13.97 -1.98
N LYS A 666 -20.58 14.34 -0.83
CA LYS A 666 -19.91 14.28 0.48
C LYS A 666 -19.63 12.84 0.89
N ASP A 667 -20.57 11.94 0.63
CA ASP A 667 -20.39 10.51 0.86
C ASP A 667 -19.31 9.92 -0.04
N ILE A 668 -19.31 10.29 -1.33
CA ILE A 668 -18.29 9.86 -2.30
C ILE A 668 -16.90 10.33 -1.87
N ARG A 669 -16.75 11.61 -1.50
CA ARG A 669 -15.52 12.17 -0.94
C ARG A 669 -15.04 11.37 0.27
N ASN A 670 -15.93 11.08 1.21
CA ASN A 670 -15.59 10.29 2.41
C ASN A 670 -15.18 8.86 2.06
N THR A 671 -15.82 8.25 1.06
CA THR A 671 -15.46 6.93 0.55
C THR A 671 -14.10 6.93 -0.14
N LEU A 672 -13.79 7.92 -0.97
CA LEU A 672 -12.45 8.13 -1.54
C LEU A 672 -11.40 8.29 -0.44
N ARG A 673 -11.63 9.19 0.52
CA ARG A 673 -10.72 9.42 1.64
C ARG A 673 -10.47 8.16 2.49
N SER A 674 -11.49 7.31 2.65
CA SER A 674 -11.36 6.08 3.43
C SER A 674 -10.38 5.06 2.82
N ALA A 675 -10.10 5.18 1.52
CA ALA A 675 -9.16 4.35 0.78
C ALA A 675 -7.92 5.12 0.29
N GLU A 676 -7.69 6.36 0.76
CA GLU A 676 -6.49 7.14 0.42
C GLU A 676 -5.24 6.52 1.07
N GLN A 677 -4.12 6.53 0.36
CA GLN A 677 -2.82 6.11 0.84
C GLN A 677 -1.92 7.34 0.99
N MET A 678 -0.74 7.16 1.59
CA MET A 678 0.18 8.29 1.82
C MET A 678 0.52 9.04 0.52
N TYR A 679 0.51 8.32 -0.60
CA TYR A 679 0.88 8.78 -1.93
C TYR A 679 -0.32 8.99 -2.88
N THR A 680 -1.56 9.04 -2.38
CA THR A 680 -2.71 9.41 -3.22
C THR A 680 -2.47 10.80 -3.81
N LYS A 681 -2.36 10.86 -5.14
CA LYS A 681 -2.08 12.09 -5.89
C LYS A 681 -3.33 12.82 -6.27
N TRP A 682 -4.33 12.10 -6.73
CA TRP A 682 -5.65 12.64 -6.93
C TRP A 682 -6.71 11.61 -6.57
N SER A 683 -7.83 12.14 -6.11
CA SER A 683 -9.08 11.43 -5.97
C SER A 683 -10.14 12.13 -6.79
N ILE A 684 -10.92 11.40 -7.56
CA ILE A 684 -11.96 11.98 -8.43
C ILE A 684 -13.31 11.34 -8.14
N ALA A 685 -14.33 12.19 -8.07
CA ALA A 685 -15.73 11.80 -8.13
C ALA A 685 -16.33 12.25 -9.48
N PHE A 686 -16.61 11.30 -10.37
CA PHE A 686 -17.35 11.54 -11.59
C PHE A 686 -18.85 11.37 -11.35
N ASP A 687 -19.63 12.45 -11.45
CA ASP A 687 -21.10 12.38 -11.51
C ASP A 687 -21.49 12.03 -12.95
N GLN A 688 -21.77 10.74 -13.17
CA GLN A 688 -22.00 10.20 -14.51
C GLN A 688 -23.29 10.70 -15.14
N MET A 689 -24.25 11.20 -14.34
CA MET A 689 -25.46 11.82 -14.87
C MET A 689 -25.20 13.28 -15.23
N LYS A 690 -24.63 14.07 -14.31
CA LYS A 690 -24.45 15.51 -14.50
C LYS A 690 -23.26 15.87 -15.38
N LYS A 691 -22.41 14.89 -15.71
CA LYS A 691 -21.19 15.06 -16.51
C LYS A 691 -20.19 15.98 -15.83
N GLU A 692 -20.07 15.83 -14.52
CA GLU A 692 -19.18 16.61 -13.67
C GLU A 692 -18.07 15.73 -13.11
N ALA A 693 -16.84 16.25 -13.03
CA ALA A 693 -15.72 15.60 -12.37
C ALA A 693 -15.23 16.49 -11.23
N THR A 694 -15.30 16.01 -9.99
CA THR A 694 -14.79 16.74 -8.81
C THR A 694 -13.48 16.11 -8.34
N TYR A 695 -12.40 16.86 -8.41
CA TYR A 695 -11.05 16.44 -8.04
C TYR A 695 -10.71 16.88 -6.62
N PHE A 696 -10.08 15.98 -5.85
CA PHE A 696 -9.42 16.26 -4.58
C PHE A 696 -7.93 15.96 -4.76
N ILE A 697 -7.09 16.98 -4.62
CA ILE A 697 -5.67 16.92 -5.02
C ILE A 697 -4.79 16.71 -3.79
N SER A 698 -3.79 15.84 -3.92
CA SER A 698 -2.78 15.59 -2.88
C SER A 698 -3.37 15.34 -1.49
N ARG A 699 -4.42 14.51 -1.42
CA ARG A 699 -5.15 14.14 -0.19
C ARG A 699 -5.84 15.30 0.53
N ASN A 700 -5.93 16.46 -0.11
CA ASN A 700 -6.73 17.56 0.39
C ASN A 700 -8.21 17.33 0.04
N PHE A 701 -8.95 16.74 0.98
CA PHE A 701 -10.39 16.52 0.85
C PHE A 701 -11.23 17.71 1.36
N ASP A 702 -10.61 18.80 1.81
CA ASP A 702 -11.33 20.00 2.27
C ASP A 702 -11.72 20.93 1.11
N VAL A 703 -11.09 20.77 -0.06
CA VAL A 703 -11.37 21.55 -1.27
C VAL A 703 -11.52 20.61 -2.47
N GLY A 704 -12.68 20.66 -3.12
CA GLY A 704 -12.97 19.95 -4.36
C GLY A 704 -12.95 20.88 -5.57
N TYR A 705 -12.25 20.52 -6.63
CA TYR A 705 -12.20 21.28 -7.89
C TYR A 705 -13.10 20.61 -8.92
N ARG A 706 -14.19 21.28 -9.31
CA ARG A 706 -15.21 20.72 -10.19
C ARG A 706 -15.06 21.20 -11.62
N PHE A 707 -14.95 20.25 -12.53
CA PHE A 707 -15.01 20.44 -13.97
C PHE A 707 -16.38 19.98 -14.48
N LYS A 708 -16.93 20.69 -15.47
CA LYS A 708 -18.18 20.33 -16.14
C LYS A 708 -17.93 20.09 -17.62
N LEU A 709 -18.47 19.00 -18.14
CA LEU A 709 -18.44 18.72 -19.57
C LEU A 709 -19.67 19.34 -20.22
N LEU A 710 -19.48 20.30 -21.12
CA LEU A 710 -20.56 21.06 -21.73
C LEU A 710 -20.93 20.45 -23.08
N THR A 711 -22.04 19.71 -23.13
CA THR A 711 -22.44 18.94 -24.32
C THR A 711 -23.65 19.61 -25.00
N ASP A 712 -23.35 20.71 -25.73
CA ASP A 712 -24.18 21.49 -26.66
C ASP A 712 -25.41 22.31 -26.18
N ASN A 713 -25.65 23.40 -26.92
CA ASN A 713 -26.49 24.61 -26.72
C ASN A 713 -26.02 25.66 -25.70
N LYS A 714 -25.20 25.32 -24.69
CA LYS A 714 -24.66 26.36 -23.78
C LYS A 714 -23.42 27.07 -24.30
N TYR A 715 -22.58 26.40 -25.08
CA TYR A 715 -21.37 27.02 -25.64
C TYR A 715 -21.70 28.16 -26.61
N GLN A 716 -22.79 28.04 -27.38
CA GLN A 716 -23.26 29.14 -28.23
C GLN A 716 -23.86 30.29 -27.42
N GLU A 717 -24.61 30.02 -26.35
CA GLU A 717 -25.16 31.08 -25.48
C GLU A 717 -24.06 31.80 -24.67
N GLU A 718 -23.07 31.10 -24.11
CA GLU A 718 -21.98 31.74 -23.35
C GLU A 718 -21.05 32.58 -24.24
N VAL A 719 -20.70 32.07 -25.44
CA VAL A 719 -19.92 32.83 -26.43
C VAL A 719 -20.71 34.02 -26.98
N GLU A 720 -22.03 33.89 -27.20
CA GLU A 720 -22.89 35.04 -27.58
C GLU A 720 -23.02 36.05 -26.43
N THR A 721 -23.09 35.62 -25.17
CA THR A 721 -23.15 36.55 -24.04
C THR A 721 -21.83 37.29 -23.78
N GLU A 722 -20.66 36.66 -23.94
CA GLU A 722 -19.38 37.36 -23.83
C GLU A 722 -19.16 38.36 -24.98
N THR A 723 -19.58 38.03 -26.20
CA THR A 723 -19.52 38.97 -27.34
C THR A 723 -20.56 40.10 -27.26
N LEU A 724 -21.70 39.89 -26.59
CA LEU A 724 -22.68 40.93 -26.29
C LEU A 724 -22.23 41.88 -25.16
N TYR A 725 -21.45 41.40 -24.19
CA TYR A 725 -20.87 42.26 -23.14
C TYR A 725 -19.64 43.04 -23.64
N SER A 726 -18.83 42.49 -24.54
CA SER A 726 -17.67 43.20 -25.11
C SER A 726 -18.02 44.22 -26.20
N SER A 727 -19.27 44.28 -26.66
CA SER A 727 -19.74 45.20 -27.72
C SER A 727 -20.63 46.35 -27.21
N SER A 728 -20.71 46.55 -25.88
CA SER A 728 -21.52 47.62 -25.27
C SER A 728 -20.71 48.73 -24.58
N GLU A 729 -19.39 48.76 -24.75
CA GLU A 729 -18.53 49.89 -24.36
C GLU A 729 -17.91 50.56 -25.59
N GLU A 730 -18.71 51.25 -26.39
CA GLU A 730 -18.18 52.39 -27.16
C GLU A 730 -19.29 53.42 -27.46
N GLU A 731 -18.91 54.68 -27.24
CA GLU A 731 -19.61 55.94 -27.54
C GLU A 731 -20.67 56.47 -26.57
N ASP A 732 -20.20 57.23 -25.58
CA ASP A 732 -20.74 58.56 -25.29
C ASP A 732 -19.67 59.40 -24.56
N ILE A 733 -19.20 60.49 -25.18
CA ILE A 733 -18.99 61.82 -24.56
C ILE A 733 -18.52 62.81 -25.63
N ASP A 734 -19.37 63.84 -25.79
CA ASP A 734 -19.24 65.06 -26.58
C ASP A 734 -18.07 65.99 -26.19
N ASP A 735 -17.56 66.65 -27.24
CA ASP A 735 -17.12 68.05 -27.36
C ASP A 735 -16.76 68.87 -26.10
N ALA A 736 -15.51 69.33 -26.05
CA ALA A 736 -15.11 70.74 -26.23
C ALA A 736 -13.68 70.98 -25.71
N ASP A 737 -12.75 71.42 -26.57
CA ASP A 737 -12.24 72.79 -26.48
C ASP A 737 -11.38 73.14 -27.70
N THR A 738 -11.60 74.36 -28.17
CA THR A 738 -10.95 75.03 -29.29
C THR A 738 -9.52 75.45 -28.94
N SER A 739 -8.58 75.31 -29.89
CA SER A 739 -7.92 76.45 -30.55
C SER A 739 -6.64 76.04 -31.30
N ASP A 740 -6.57 76.49 -32.56
CA ASP A 740 -5.38 77.12 -33.16
C ASP A 740 -4.16 76.26 -33.55
N ILE A 741 -4.01 75.98 -34.86
CA ILE A 741 -3.24 76.81 -35.83
C ILE A 741 -2.60 75.98 -36.98
N THR A 742 -3.01 76.39 -38.20
CA THR A 742 -2.35 76.38 -39.52
C THR A 742 -1.93 75.08 -40.23
N VAL A 743 -2.77 74.78 -41.22
CA VAL A 743 -2.50 74.30 -42.58
C VAL A 743 -1.16 74.74 -43.18
N VAL A 744 -0.43 73.78 -43.76
CA VAL A 744 0.24 73.91 -45.08
C VAL A 744 0.06 72.59 -45.83
N ASP A 745 -0.75 72.63 -46.89
CA ASP A 745 -0.83 71.64 -47.97
C ASP A 745 0.49 71.61 -48.77
N GLU A 746 0.90 70.45 -49.28
CA GLU A 746 0.82 70.15 -50.73
C GLU A 746 1.50 68.80 -51.05
N GLU A 747 0.72 68.00 -51.81
CA GLU A 747 1.03 66.90 -52.75
C GLU A 747 1.63 65.56 -52.28
#